data_AF-A0A833SWJ1-F1
#
_entry.id   AF-A0A833SWJ1-F1
#
_cell.length_a   1.000
_cell.length_b   1.000
_cell.length_c   1.000
_cell.angle_alpha   90.00
_cell.angle_beta   90.00
_cell.angle_gamma   90.00
#
_symmetry.space_group_name_H-M   'P 1'
#
loop_
_entity.id
_entity.type
_entity.pdbx_description
1 polymer ?
#
loop_
_entity_poly.entity_id
_entity_poly.type
_entity_poly.pdbx_seq_one_letter_code
_entity_poly.pdbx_strand_id
1 'polypeptide(L)'
;MARTKQTARKSTGGLIPRHQLATIAARSAALQAARDSSGDDDVEFLYSNNPAQKKQHEVFGYDKWPFGGKGSPKKADDNAGEFSFGGQADTLPAVPGLFVKDVGDISAPLCAEQAEKLVAECDKSPFGRKLDTMMDENVRKSWQLAPDQVKISNPVWQTGMDNLTANIAGRLGYKGVSMQCKLYKMLVYGEGGHFVKHQDTEKEDGMVATLVVQLPSLHEGGDLVVYRGGEVKYRHDFGKKEGTARYLPHYAVHYADAEHALEMVTTGYRLVLVYSICLPLTMRHLIRNGDETLGEELGAVISSMGDKDTSFALLLGHEYTGKSIEEMGLGALKSVDRARFQTLQDANSVAAPDSRGEAIVWYSTTGEKLGESPKSSFHLNLLNPGKETLNELWEPHGNSTFEGYLGNEGATKSTTYSRYAIVAWPAVHGVEMACQYINVNAAVETLLCQRPVIAPTLRNYMDVVSAKLAEKDKSYSWRQSNALSVGFCRALCELLVEADDPSLVRSFFEETLSKLGNSIKDQLVAPLTTLVRTFDWSDIGQALLKTLSDKTNHRDENLNFGLRHEEETDDTCMKVALYIVNGLESGVARQALLEKAVEEALRLRPDKLCSSKAVDLLCKWTIQSGDKTSFDTVASTFKQIDPKLLQPVVEAFSQHATGMDASDERFAVIVSIAKRRCEWLNDQLQALGKPFSWELPDAYFPDNAKVQAFLRGPDASMKTVGVRQFNGVRHARNYANKWMRGQQINASYTLEPDGRGQSAYVTIKKTRAWFSEHQKKLLEYKTEFNLLSTRFEDASAGISSKRARYE
;
A
#
# COMPACT_ATOMS: atom_id res chain seq x y z
N MET A 1 -19.25 -46.83 -9.37
CA MET A 1 -20.08 -47.12 -10.57
C MET A 1 -21.54 -46.95 -10.16
N ALA A 2 -22.48 -46.39 -10.94
CA ALA A 2 -22.41 -45.80 -12.28
C ALA A 2 -23.37 -44.59 -12.38
N ARG A 3 -23.21 -43.76 -13.43
CA ARG A 3 -24.07 -42.60 -13.76
C ARG A 3 -25.33 -43.04 -14.50
N THR A 4 -26.39 -42.22 -14.45
CA THR A 4 -27.37 -42.17 -15.55
C THR A 4 -27.80 -40.73 -15.85
N LYS A 5 -27.78 -40.35 -17.14
CA LYS A 5 -28.32 -39.08 -17.67
C LYS A 5 -29.84 -39.21 -17.85
N GLN A 6 -30.56 -38.09 -17.90
CA GLN A 6 -31.80 -38.01 -18.69
C GLN A 6 -31.95 -36.65 -19.38
N THR A 7 -32.73 -36.64 -20.46
CA THR A 7 -32.68 -35.67 -21.56
C THR A 7 -33.91 -34.78 -21.64
N ALA A 8 -33.79 -33.67 -22.37
CA ALA A 8 -34.83 -32.67 -22.59
C ALA A 8 -36.05 -33.17 -23.39
N ARG A 9 -37.18 -32.46 -23.25
CA ARG A 9 -38.32 -32.50 -24.19
C ARG A 9 -38.82 -31.09 -24.51
N LYS A 10 -39.18 -30.89 -25.79
CA LYS A 10 -39.77 -29.65 -26.35
C LYS A 10 -41.28 -29.58 -26.08
N SER A 11 -41.85 -28.37 -26.20
CA SER A 11 -43.25 -28.16 -26.55
C SER A 11 -43.39 -27.26 -27.77
N THR A 12 -44.25 -27.64 -28.69
CA THR A 12 -44.78 -26.90 -29.86
C THR A 12 -45.95 -25.99 -29.45
N GLY A 13 -46.51 -25.06 -30.25
CA GLY A 13 -46.20 -24.57 -31.61
C GLY A 13 -47.44 -23.98 -32.32
N GLY A 14 -47.26 -23.09 -33.30
CA GLY A 14 -48.31 -22.52 -34.20
C GLY A 14 -48.57 -21.01 -34.02
N LEU A 15 -48.87 -20.18 -35.03
CA LEU A 15 -49.04 -20.39 -36.49
C LEU A 15 -48.79 -19.05 -37.27
N ILE A 16 -48.59 -19.11 -38.59
CA ILE A 16 -48.22 -17.97 -39.50
C ILE A 16 -49.31 -17.79 -40.59
N PRO A 17 -49.48 -16.62 -41.23
CA PRO A 17 -49.02 -16.42 -42.62
C PRO A 17 -48.46 -15.00 -42.91
N ARG A 18 -47.29 -14.79 -43.53
CA ARG A 18 -46.85 -14.96 -44.94
C ARG A 18 -47.47 -14.00 -45.98
N HIS A 19 -46.68 -13.02 -46.44
CA HIS A 19 -46.44 -12.79 -47.89
C HIS A 19 -45.02 -12.27 -48.15
N GLN A 20 -44.54 -12.38 -49.40
CA GLN A 20 -43.10 -12.41 -49.74
C GLN A 20 -42.49 -11.08 -50.26
N LEU A 21 -41.22 -10.89 -49.89
CA LEU A 21 -40.08 -10.31 -50.63
C LEU A 21 -40.35 -9.57 -51.96
N ALA A 22 -39.96 -8.28 -52.00
CA ALA A 22 -39.43 -7.64 -53.20
C ALA A 22 -38.50 -6.44 -52.88
N THR A 23 -37.46 -6.26 -53.71
CA THR A 23 -36.80 -4.98 -54.01
C THR A 23 -35.83 -4.36 -52.98
N ILE A 24 -34.64 -4.96 -52.86
CA ILE A 24 -33.40 -4.22 -52.56
C ILE A 24 -33.02 -3.39 -53.80
N ALA A 25 -33.70 -2.26 -54.01
CA ALA A 25 -33.35 -1.27 -55.05
C ALA A 25 -33.93 0.15 -54.84
N ALA A 26 -34.70 0.41 -53.77
CA ALA A 26 -35.53 1.63 -53.64
C ALA A 26 -35.16 2.57 -52.47
N ARG A 27 -33.90 2.54 -51.99
CA ARG A 27 -33.43 3.44 -50.90
C ARG A 27 -32.23 4.34 -51.24
N SER A 28 -31.68 4.23 -52.44
CA SER A 28 -30.58 5.09 -52.92
C SER A 28 -31.03 6.34 -53.71
N ALA A 29 -32.35 6.54 -53.94
CA ALA A 29 -32.87 7.57 -54.83
C ALA A 29 -33.68 8.70 -54.14
N ALA A 30 -33.86 8.66 -52.81
CA ALA A 30 -34.70 9.61 -52.07
C ALA A 30 -33.92 10.62 -51.21
N LEU A 31 -32.58 10.65 -51.31
CA LEU A 31 -31.69 11.49 -50.50
C LEU A 31 -31.14 12.71 -51.27
N GLN A 32 -31.70 13.01 -52.44
CA GLN A 32 -31.12 13.97 -53.40
C GLN A 32 -32.16 14.95 -54.00
N ALA A 33 -33.29 15.14 -53.32
CA ALA A 33 -34.38 16.04 -53.74
C ALA A 33 -34.90 16.95 -52.58
N ALA A 34 -34.03 17.24 -51.60
CA ALA A 34 -34.32 18.14 -50.47
C ALA A 34 -33.22 19.19 -50.28
N ARG A 35 -32.61 19.60 -51.40
CA ARG A 35 -31.88 20.86 -51.55
C ARG A 35 -32.55 21.64 -52.69
N ASP A 36 -32.57 22.96 -52.52
CA ASP A 36 -32.94 24.02 -53.48
C ASP A 36 -34.42 24.48 -53.49
N SER A 37 -34.60 25.81 -53.56
CA SER A 37 -35.84 26.64 -53.50
C SER A 37 -36.60 26.64 -52.16
N SER A 38 -37.17 27.74 -51.63
CA SER A 38 -37.19 29.21 -51.92
C SER A 38 -37.90 29.88 -50.71
N GLY A 39 -37.85 31.18 -50.39
CA GLY A 39 -37.30 32.40 -50.99
C GLY A 39 -37.66 33.61 -50.09
N ASP A 40 -37.16 34.80 -50.38
CA ASP A 40 -37.15 36.00 -49.49
C ASP A 40 -38.50 36.72 -49.29
N ASP A 41 -38.55 37.60 -48.26
CA ASP A 41 -39.18 38.93 -48.35
C ASP A 41 -38.59 39.90 -47.28
N ASP A 42 -38.43 41.17 -47.64
CA ASP A 42 -37.57 42.18 -46.98
C ASP A 42 -38.37 43.35 -46.32
N VAL A 43 -37.61 44.26 -45.67
CA VAL A 43 -37.94 45.68 -45.30
C VAL A 43 -38.74 45.91 -43.98
N GLU A 44 -38.49 46.88 -43.08
CA GLU A 44 -37.38 47.71 -42.54
C GLU A 44 -38.04 48.83 -41.65
N PHE A 45 -37.25 49.54 -40.81
CA PHE A 45 -37.58 50.71 -39.93
C PHE A 45 -38.24 50.40 -38.57
N LEU A 46 -37.93 51.05 -37.43
CA LEU A 46 -36.75 51.86 -37.01
C LEU A 46 -36.69 52.02 -35.46
N TYR A 47 -35.48 52.21 -34.89
CA TYR A 47 -35.08 53.13 -33.77
C TYR A 47 -34.11 52.54 -32.71
N SER A 48 -32.93 53.20 -32.59
CA SER A 48 -32.03 53.45 -31.43
C SER A 48 -32.00 52.50 -30.20
N ASN A 49 -30.85 52.18 -29.57
CA ASN A 49 -29.45 52.59 -29.77
C ASN A 49 -28.49 51.53 -29.15
N ASN A 50 -27.26 51.46 -29.68
CA ASN A 50 -26.14 50.60 -29.26
C ASN A 50 -25.37 51.24 -28.05
N PRO A 51 -24.26 50.66 -27.49
CA PRO A 51 -23.72 49.29 -27.61
C PRO A 51 -23.23 48.63 -26.30
N ALA A 52 -23.22 47.29 -26.24
CA ALA A 52 -22.12 46.45 -25.73
C ALA A 52 -22.50 44.94 -25.71
N GLN A 53 -21.51 44.06 -25.91
CA GLN A 53 -21.59 42.59 -25.76
C GLN A 53 -22.54 41.82 -26.70
N LYS A 54 -22.06 41.54 -27.91
CA LYS A 54 -22.26 40.20 -28.52
C LYS A 54 -20.91 39.51 -28.62
N LYS A 55 -20.77 38.36 -27.92
CA LYS A 55 -19.64 37.45 -28.12
C LYS A 55 -19.81 36.78 -29.49
N GLN A 56 -18.93 37.08 -30.44
CA GLN A 56 -18.65 36.15 -31.52
C GLN A 56 -17.72 35.06 -30.98
N HIS A 57 -17.99 33.81 -31.38
CA HIS A 57 -17.01 32.74 -31.25
C HIS A 57 -15.92 32.98 -32.29
N GLU A 58 -14.80 33.57 -31.88
CA GLU A 58 -13.57 33.46 -32.65
C GLU A 58 -12.84 32.16 -32.29
N VAL A 59 -12.40 31.46 -33.33
CA VAL A 59 -11.56 30.28 -33.24
C VAL A 59 -10.18 30.74 -32.75
N PHE A 60 -9.80 30.37 -31.52
CA PHE A 60 -8.46 30.68 -31.00
C PHE A 60 -7.40 29.90 -31.77
N GLY A 61 -6.65 30.60 -32.62
CA GLY A 61 -5.43 30.07 -33.22
C GLY A 61 -4.30 30.00 -32.20
N TYR A 62 -3.62 28.85 -32.15
CA TYR A 62 -2.38 28.63 -31.39
C TYR A 62 -1.20 28.32 -32.32
N ASP A 63 -1.15 28.97 -33.49
CA ASP A 63 -0.01 28.89 -34.41
C ASP A 63 1.12 29.84 -33.98
N LYS A 64 1.88 29.45 -32.94
CA LYS A 64 3.36 29.62 -32.81
C LYS A 64 3.88 29.26 -31.41
N TRP A 65 4.79 28.30 -31.37
CA TRP A 65 5.61 27.95 -30.20
C TRP A 65 6.88 28.83 -30.13
N PRO A 66 7.23 29.47 -29.00
CA PRO A 66 8.19 30.58 -28.99
C PRO A 66 9.63 30.22 -28.57
N PHE A 67 10.19 29.09 -29.02
CA PHE A 67 11.53 28.65 -28.59
C PHE A 67 12.46 28.25 -29.74
N GLY A 68 13.02 29.26 -30.41
CA GLY A 68 14.23 29.13 -31.21
C GLY A 68 15.42 29.74 -30.47
N GLY A 69 16.15 28.94 -29.69
CA GLY A 69 17.30 29.38 -28.89
C GLY A 69 18.54 28.54 -29.15
N LYS A 70 19.62 29.16 -29.65
CA LYS A 70 20.94 28.52 -29.78
C LYS A 70 21.76 28.77 -28.50
N GLY A 71 22.17 27.71 -27.81
CA GLY A 71 23.12 27.77 -26.71
C GLY A 71 23.64 26.38 -26.36
N SER A 72 24.95 26.21 -26.22
CA SER A 72 25.60 24.95 -25.90
C SER A 72 26.18 24.96 -24.48
N PRO A 73 25.71 24.09 -23.56
CA PRO A 73 26.37 23.87 -22.27
C PRO A 73 27.65 23.04 -22.42
N LYS A 74 28.62 23.26 -21.52
CA LYS A 74 29.88 22.49 -21.45
C LYS A 74 29.73 21.32 -20.46
N LYS A 75 30.48 20.23 -20.72
CA LYS A 75 30.62 19.04 -19.85
C LYS A 75 30.94 19.39 -18.39
N ALA A 76 30.32 18.66 -17.44
CA ALA A 76 30.93 18.26 -16.17
C ALA A 76 30.12 17.18 -15.40
N ASP A 77 30.37 15.88 -15.64
CA ASP A 77 30.47 14.87 -14.58
C ASP A 77 31.30 13.67 -15.10
N ASP A 78 32.12 13.06 -14.25
CA ASP A 78 32.98 11.91 -14.58
C ASP A 78 32.27 10.55 -14.38
N ASN A 79 31.06 10.56 -13.81
CA ASN A 79 30.24 9.37 -13.54
C ASN A 79 29.12 9.12 -14.56
N ALA A 80 28.88 10.07 -15.46
CA ALA A 80 27.88 9.98 -16.49
C ALA A 80 28.44 9.24 -17.73
N GLY A 81 27.63 8.39 -18.36
CA GLY A 81 28.09 7.44 -19.38
C GLY A 81 27.88 7.93 -20.81
N GLU A 82 28.90 7.82 -21.65
CA GLU A 82 28.82 8.22 -23.06
C GLU A 82 27.87 7.32 -23.86
N PHE A 83 26.76 7.90 -24.38
CA PHE A 83 25.71 7.18 -25.12
C PHE A 83 26.21 6.36 -26.33
N SER A 84 27.14 6.91 -27.11
CA SER A 84 27.83 6.17 -28.17
C SER A 84 29.18 6.81 -28.47
N PHE A 85 30.19 5.97 -28.65
CA PHE A 85 31.57 6.39 -28.90
C PHE A 85 32.34 5.34 -29.68
N GLY A 86 33.42 5.74 -30.33
CA GLY A 86 34.27 4.87 -31.13
C GLY A 86 35.63 5.49 -31.40
N GLY A 87 36.44 4.80 -32.19
CA GLY A 87 37.79 5.23 -32.57
C GLY A 87 38.66 4.07 -33.04
N GLN A 88 39.96 4.31 -33.14
CA GLN A 88 40.95 3.26 -33.34
C GLN A 88 40.99 2.33 -32.11
N ALA A 89 41.07 1.02 -32.34
CA ALA A 89 41.14 0.03 -31.28
C ALA A 89 42.60 -0.29 -30.93
N ASP A 90 43.32 0.68 -30.37
CA ASP A 90 44.78 0.64 -30.14
C ASP A 90 45.27 -0.55 -29.31
N THR A 91 44.39 -1.14 -28.49
CA THR A 91 44.69 -2.33 -27.68
C THR A 91 44.66 -3.62 -28.49
N LEU A 92 44.08 -3.63 -29.70
CA LEU A 92 43.90 -4.80 -30.55
C LEU A 92 45.00 -4.89 -31.63
N PRO A 93 45.55 -6.09 -31.90
CA PRO A 93 46.54 -6.26 -32.96
C PRO A 93 45.89 -6.14 -34.35
N ALA A 94 46.57 -5.47 -35.27
CA ALA A 94 46.17 -5.39 -36.69
C ALA A 94 46.05 -6.76 -37.37
N VAL A 95 46.78 -7.76 -36.89
CA VAL A 95 46.67 -9.16 -37.33
C VAL A 95 45.93 -9.96 -36.25
N PRO A 96 44.60 -10.19 -36.36
CA PRO A 96 43.83 -10.93 -35.36
C PRO A 96 44.17 -12.44 -35.33
N GLY A 97 44.73 -12.99 -36.42
CA GLY A 97 44.82 -14.44 -36.59
C GLY A 97 43.42 -15.06 -36.68
N LEU A 98 42.55 -14.46 -37.50
CA LEU A 98 41.17 -14.88 -37.69
C LEU A 98 41.15 -16.21 -38.45
N PHE A 99 40.61 -17.25 -37.83
CA PHE A 99 40.35 -18.55 -38.43
C PHE A 99 38.84 -18.74 -38.52
N VAL A 100 38.34 -19.10 -39.69
CA VAL A 100 36.94 -19.42 -39.92
C VAL A 100 36.83 -20.89 -40.26
N LYS A 101 35.92 -21.59 -39.58
CA LYS A 101 35.64 -23.00 -39.83
C LYS A 101 35.31 -23.21 -41.30
N ASP A 102 35.83 -24.29 -41.88
CA ASP A 102 35.64 -24.70 -43.28
C ASP A 102 36.25 -23.76 -44.35
N VAL A 103 36.63 -22.51 -44.02
CA VAL A 103 37.38 -21.57 -44.91
C VAL A 103 38.89 -21.53 -44.60
N GLY A 104 39.29 -21.67 -43.34
CA GLY A 104 40.68 -21.59 -42.88
C GLY A 104 41.10 -20.21 -42.36
N ASP A 105 42.39 -19.89 -42.45
CA ASP A 105 42.97 -18.63 -41.99
C ASP A 105 42.62 -17.45 -42.92
N ILE A 106 42.07 -16.40 -42.34
CA ILE A 106 41.70 -15.15 -43.00
C ILE A 106 42.74 -14.09 -42.70
N SER A 107 43.31 -13.52 -43.76
CA SER A 107 44.30 -12.45 -43.67
C SER A 107 43.63 -11.09 -43.48
N ALA A 108 44.30 -10.20 -42.74
CA ALA A 108 43.92 -8.80 -42.60
C ALA A 108 44.99 -7.91 -43.26
N PRO A 109 44.64 -6.91 -44.09
CA PRO A 109 43.27 -6.58 -44.52
C PRO A 109 42.59 -7.65 -45.38
N LEU A 110 41.28 -7.78 -45.19
CA LEU A 110 40.45 -8.66 -46.02
C LEU A 110 40.55 -8.26 -47.50
N CYS A 111 40.97 -9.20 -48.36
CA CYS A 111 40.97 -9.04 -49.81
C CYS A 111 39.70 -9.64 -50.45
N ALA A 112 39.40 -9.27 -51.70
CA ALA A 112 38.18 -9.72 -52.39
C ALA A 112 38.10 -11.27 -52.50
N GLU A 113 39.20 -11.94 -52.85
CA GLU A 113 39.24 -13.41 -52.97
C GLU A 113 38.91 -14.13 -51.64
N GLN A 114 39.40 -13.60 -50.51
CA GLN A 114 39.06 -14.12 -49.18
C GLN A 114 37.63 -13.74 -48.78
N ALA A 115 37.14 -12.56 -49.17
CA ALA A 115 35.77 -12.13 -48.91
C ALA A 115 34.74 -12.99 -49.66
N GLU A 116 35.00 -13.35 -50.92
CA GLU A 116 34.15 -14.25 -51.71
C GLU A 116 34.09 -15.66 -51.10
N LYS A 117 35.24 -16.21 -50.68
CA LYS A 117 35.30 -17.50 -49.97
C LYS A 117 34.55 -17.47 -48.63
N LEU A 118 34.67 -16.38 -47.86
CA LEU A 118 33.86 -16.19 -46.64
C LEU A 118 32.38 -16.12 -46.96
N VAL A 119 31.97 -15.31 -47.93
CA VAL A 119 30.57 -15.12 -48.32
C VAL A 119 29.91 -16.42 -48.81
N ALA A 120 30.66 -17.33 -49.43
CA ALA A 120 30.17 -18.64 -49.85
C ALA A 120 29.75 -19.54 -48.67
N GLU A 121 30.44 -19.44 -47.52
CA GLU A 121 30.18 -20.23 -46.31
C GLU A 121 29.34 -19.47 -45.26
N CYS A 122 28.96 -18.21 -45.52
CA CYS A 122 28.14 -17.40 -44.62
C CYS A 122 26.63 -17.54 -44.90
N ASP A 123 25.84 -17.56 -43.83
CA ASP A 123 24.39 -17.35 -43.94
C ASP A 123 24.07 -15.90 -44.33
N LYS A 124 23.02 -15.70 -45.13
CA LYS A 124 22.41 -14.37 -45.26
C LYS A 124 21.83 -13.95 -43.91
N SER A 125 22.13 -12.73 -43.50
CA SER A 125 21.68 -12.20 -42.23
C SER A 125 20.16 -11.98 -42.19
N PRO A 126 19.43 -12.64 -41.27
CA PRO A 126 18.00 -12.40 -41.12
C PRO A 126 17.69 -11.05 -40.47
N PHE A 127 16.45 -10.60 -40.62
CA PHE A 127 15.85 -9.55 -39.80
C PHE A 127 14.53 -10.07 -39.18
N GLY A 128 14.17 -9.57 -38.00
CA GLY A 128 13.07 -10.10 -37.20
C GLY A 128 11.92 -9.13 -36.99
N ARG A 129 10.69 -9.60 -37.21
CA ARG A 129 9.47 -9.02 -36.61
C ARG A 129 8.84 -10.07 -35.71
N LYS A 130 9.17 -10.05 -34.42
CA LYS A 130 8.78 -11.07 -33.42
C LYS A 130 9.31 -12.46 -33.82
N LEU A 131 8.47 -13.50 -33.85
CA LEU A 131 8.89 -14.91 -33.93
C LEU A 131 9.19 -15.43 -35.34
N ASP A 132 8.87 -14.69 -36.40
CA ASP A 132 9.14 -15.10 -37.78
C ASP A 132 10.46 -14.52 -38.30
N THR A 133 11.28 -15.40 -38.88
CA THR A 133 12.54 -15.05 -39.54
C THR A 133 12.27 -14.69 -41.00
N MET A 134 12.46 -13.42 -41.37
CA MET A 134 12.26 -12.94 -42.75
C MET A 134 13.58 -12.54 -43.40
N MET A 135 13.64 -12.66 -44.73
CA MET A 135 14.79 -12.35 -45.57
C MET A 135 14.37 -11.30 -46.62
N ASP A 136 14.74 -10.04 -46.40
CA ASP A 136 14.47 -8.91 -47.30
C ASP A 136 15.73 -8.06 -47.40
N GLU A 137 16.37 -8.10 -48.57
CA GLU A 137 17.64 -7.42 -48.82
C GLU A 137 17.49 -5.89 -48.93
N ASN A 138 16.26 -5.36 -48.98
CA ASN A 138 15.98 -3.92 -48.87
C ASN A 138 15.98 -3.43 -47.41
N VAL A 139 15.92 -4.35 -46.44
CA VAL A 139 15.93 -4.04 -45.00
C VAL A 139 17.33 -4.30 -44.43
N ARG A 140 17.97 -5.41 -44.80
CA ARG A 140 19.33 -5.76 -44.40
C ARG A 140 20.01 -6.62 -45.46
N LYS A 141 21.11 -6.11 -46.02
CA LYS A 141 22.00 -6.86 -46.94
C LYS A 141 23.35 -7.07 -46.26
N SER A 142 23.54 -8.23 -45.65
CA SER A 142 24.78 -8.63 -45.00
C SER A 142 24.86 -10.15 -44.84
N TRP A 143 26.08 -10.67 -44.75
CA TRP A 143 26.37 -12.07 -44.46
C TRP A 143 26.83 -12.23 -43.02
N GLN A 144 26.50 -13.35 -42.38
CA GLN A 144 26.85 -13.61 -40.97
C GLN A 144 27.39 -15.02 -40.73
N LEU A 145 28.25 -15.13 -39.72
CA LEU A 145 28.73 -16.39 -39.15
C LEU A 145 28.52 -16.38 -37.63
N ALA A 146 28.17 -17.53 -37.08
CA ALA A 146 27.96 -17.73 -35.66
C ALA A 146 29.30 -17.77 -34.89
N PRO A 147 29.32 -17.47 -33.57
CA PRO A 147 30.56 -17.40 -32.79
C PRO A 147 31.36 -18.70 -32.76
N ASP A 148 30.71 -19.87 -32.83
CA ASP A 148 31.34 -21.19 -32.83
C ASP A 148 32.04 -21.54 -34.16
N GLN A 149 31.73 -20.82 -35.24
CA GLN A 149 32.41 -20.93 -36.53
C GLN A 149 33.65 -20.04 -36.63
N VAL A 150 33.87 -19.13 -35.66
CA VAL A 150 34.90 -18.09 -35.71
C VAL A 150 35.86 -18.23 -34.54
N LYS A 151 37.16 -18.39 -34.84
CA LYS A 151 38.22 -18.47 -33.83
C LYS A 151 39.25 -17.37 -34.08
N ILE A 152 39.67 -16.70 -33.01
CA ILE A 152 40.73 -15.69 -33.05
C ILE A 152 41.96 -16.29 -32.37
N SER A 153 43.03 -16.51 -33.14
CA SER A 153 44.19 -17.32 -32.72
C SER A 153 45.37 -16.51 -32.18
N ASN A 154 45.42 -15.19 -32.43
CA ASN A 154 46.46 -14.35 -31.86
C ASN A 154 46.27 -14.21 -30.34
N PRO A 155 47.21 -14.67 -29.49
CA PRO A 155 47.06 -14.60 -28.04
C PRO A 155 46.99 -13.16 -27.49
N VAL A 156 47.53 -12.18 -28.22
CA VAL A 156 47.45 -10.75 -27.86
C VAL A 156 46.01 -10.24 -27.95
N TRP A 157 45.14 -10.86 -28.76
CA TRP A 157 43.76 -10.42 -28.94
C TRP A 157 42.95 -10.42 -27.64
N GLN A 158 43.09 -11.46 -26.81
CA GLN A 158 42.33 -11.54 -25.55
C GLN A 158 42.72 -10.41 -24.60
N THR A 159 44.02 -10.23 -24.35
CA THR A 159 44.54 -9.12 -23.52
C THR A 159 44.15 -7.76 -24.08
N GLY A 160 44.12 -7.63 -25.41
CA GLY A 160 43.66 -6.42 -26.10
C GLY A 160 42.17 -6.13 -25.90
N MET A 161 41.33 -7.17 -25.93
CA MET A 161 39.89 -7.09 -25.66
C MET A 161 39.59 -6.82 -24.19
N ASP A 162 40.36 -7.39 -23.26
CA ASP A 162 40.21 -7.14 -21.82
C ASP A 162 40.49 -5.65 -21.50
N ASN A 163 41.59 -5.12 -22.04
CA ASN A 163 41.94 -3.69 -21.92
C ASN A 163 40.91 -2.77 -22.61
N LEU A 164 40.43 -3.15 -23.80
CA LEU A 164 39.38 -2.39 -24.51
C LEU A 164 38.09 -2.36 -23.70
N THR A 165 37.68 -3.51 -23.14
CA THR A 165 36.47 -3.65 -22.33
C THR A 165 36.56 -2.84 -21.03
N ALA A 166 37.72 -2.79 -20.38
CA ALA A 166 37.94 -1.94 -19.20
C ALA A 166 37.80 -0.44 -19.52
N ASN A 167 38.35 0.01 -20.66
CA ASN A 167 38.19 1.39 -21.13
C ASN A 167 36.73 1.71 -21.48
N ILE A 168 36.02 0.78 -22.14
CA ILE A 168 34.60 0.91 -22.48
C ILE A 168 33.74 0.96 -21.20
N ALA A 169 34.00 0.10 -20.21
CA ALA A 169 33.29 0.09 -18.93
C ALA A 169 33.42 1.45 -18.21
N GLY A 170 34.63 2.04 -18.21
CA GLY A 170 34.84 3.39 -17.70
C GLY A 170 33.98 4.44 -18.42
N ARG A 171 34.02 4.45 -19.76
CA ARG A 171 33.27 5.41 -20.60
C ARG A 171 31.74 5.22 -20.56
N LEU A 172 31.25 4.03 -20.24
CA LEU A 172 29.81 3.74 -20.02
C LEU A 172 29.34 4.06 -18.58
N GLY A 173 30.19 4.64 -17.72
CA GLY A 173 29.85 4.96 -16.32
C GLY A 173 29.98 3.78 -15.33
N TYR A 174 30.60 2.68 -15.74
CA TYR A 174 30.83 1.46 -14.94
C TYR A 174 32.31 1.28 -14.54
N LYS A 175 32.98 2.38 -14.23
CA LYS A 175 34.40 2.42 -13.85
C LYS A 175 34.69 1.45 -12.69
N GLY A 176 35.61 0.51 -12.90
CA GLY A 176 35.98 -0.52 -11.91
C GLY A 176 35.10 -1.77 -11.91
N VAL A 177 34.06 -1.86 -12.75
CA VAL A 177 33.24 -3.07 -12.92
C VAL A 177 33.86 -3.99 -13.97
N SER A 178 34.05 -5.26 -13.62
CA SER A 178 34.51 -6.30 -14.56
C SER A 178 33.33 -6.74 -15.46
N MET A 179 33.22 -6.09 -16.62
CA MET A 179 32.21 -6.42 -17.64
C MET A 179 32.61 -7.66 -18.45
N GLN A 180 31.62 -8.47 -18.83
CA GLN A 180 31.80 -9.61 -19.72
C GLN A 180 31.62 -9.15 -21.17
N CYS A 181 32.60 -9.44 -22.04
CA CYS A 181 32.51 -9.18 -23.47
C CYS A 181 32.34 -10.51 -24.22
N LYS A 182 31.17 -10.75 -24.81
CA LYS A 182 30.82 -12.01 -25.50
C LYS A 182 30.71 -11.79 -27.00
N LEU A 183 31.42 -12.58 -27.82
CA LEU A 183 31.25 -12.54 -29.27
C LEU A 183 29.85 -13.07 -29.63
N TYR A 184 29.05 -12.25 -30.33
CA TYR A 184 27.68 -12.60 -30.72
C TYR A 184 27.58 -13.06 -32.18
N LYS A 185 28.31 -12.42 -33.11
CA LYS A 185 28.37 -12.79 -34.53
C LYS A 185 29.53 -12.09 -35.25
N MET A 186 30.01 -12.70 -36.33
CA MET A 186 30.83 -11.99 -37.33
C MET A 186 29.94 -11.61 -38.51
N LEU A 187 30.16 -10.43 -39.10
CA LEU A 187 29.42 -9.94 -40.26
C LEU A 187 30.37 -9.52 -41.38
N VAL A 188 29.98 -9.85 -42.61
CA VAL A 188 30.60 -9.36 -43.85
C VAL A 188 29.58 -8.51 -44.61
N TYR A 189 29.99 -7.31 -45.01
CA TYR A 189 29.23 -6.44 -45.91
C TYR A 189 30.06 -6.20 -47.16
N GLY A 190 29.56 -6.64 -48.32
CA GLY A 190 30.10 -6.25 -49.63
C GLY A 190 29.34 -5.06 -50.22
N GLU A 191 29.55 -4.80 -51.50
CA GLU A 191 28.90 -3.69 -52.21
C GLU A 191 27.36 -3.72 -52.15
N GLY A 192 26.77 -2.55 -51.86
CA GLY A 192 25.34 -2.39 -51.56
C GLY A 192 24.92 -2.88 -50.17
N GLY A 193 25.85 -3.43 -49.36
CA GLY A 193 25.59 -3.93 -48.02
C GLY A 193 25.19 -2.81 -47.06
N HIS A 194 24.10 -3.00 -46.32
CA HIS A 194 23.50 -2.00 -45.45
C HIS A 194 22.55 -2.64 -44.43
N PHE A 195 22.08 -1.86 -43.46
CA PHE A 195 20.82 -2.17 -42.77
C PHE A 195 20.09 -0.88 -42.39
N VAL A 196 18.77 -0.90 -42.52
CA VAL A 196 17.92 0.24 -42.15
C VAL A 196 17.86 0.44 -40.63
N LYS A 197 17.41 1.62 -40.21
CA LYS A 197 17.24 2.01 -38.81
C LYS A 197 16.43 0.95 -38.05
N HIS A 198 17.04 0.34 -37.04
CA HIS A 198 16.39 -0.60 -36.13
C HIS A 198 17.01 -0.50 -34.73
N GLN A 199 16.33 -1.08 -33.75
CA GLN A 199 16.86 -1.31 -32.40
C GLN A 199 17.28 -2.77 -32.32
N ASP A 200 18.43 -3.06 -31.71
CA ASP A 200 18.79 -4.44 -31.44
C ASP A 200 17.92 -4.98 -30.30
N THR A 201 17.41 -6.21 -30.43
CA THR A 201 16.87 -6.94 -29.28
C THR A 201 18.02 -7.39 -28.39
N GLU A 202 17.88 -7.32 -27.06
CA GLU A 202 18.86 -7.89 -26.12
C GLU A 202 19.15 -9.36 -26.47
N LYS A 203 20.43 -9.73 -26.54
CA LYS A 203 20.87 -11.07 -26.97
C LYS A 203 21.30 -11.96 -25.80
N GLU A 204 21.65 -11.35 -24.68
CA GLU A 204 22.32 -11.96 -23.55
C GLU A 204 21.81 -11.32 -22.25
N ASP A 205 21.52 -12.11 -21.23
CA ASP A 205 21.03 -11.60 -19.95
C ASP A 205 22.01 -10.58 -19.34
N GLY A 206 21.52 -9.36 -19.09
CA GLY A 206 22.33 -8.27 -18.51
C GLY A 206 23.27 -7.59 -19.50
N MET A 207 23.03 -7.75 -20.81
CA MET A 207 23.63 -6.94 -21.86
C MET A 207 23.26 -5.45 -21.65
N VAL A 208 24.26 -4.57 -21.65
CA VAL A 208 24.08 -3.12 -21.51
C VAL A 208 24.44 -2.35 -22.79
N ALA A 209 25.34 -2.90 -23.60
CA ALA A 209 25.83 -2.25 -24.82
C ALA A 209 26.25 -3.26 -25.89
N THR A 210 26.18 -2.82 -27.14
CA THR A 210 26.73 -3.51 -28.31
C THR A 210 28.08 -2.88 -28.66
N LEU A 211 29.12 -3.70 -28.77
CA LEU A 211 30.44 -3.33 -29.28
C LEU A 211 30.61 -3.89 -30.69
N VAL A 212 30.84 -3.01 -31.67
CA VAL A 212 31.17 -3.35 -33.05
C VAL A 212 32.66 -3.12 -33.25
N VAL A 213 33.44 -4.20 -33.43
CA VAL A 213 34.87 -4.13 -33.79
C VAL A 213 35.01 -4.37 -35.29
N GLN A 214 35.48 -3.39 -36.02
CA GLN A 214 35.85 -3.51 -37.42
C GLN A 214 37.30 -4.00 -37.54
N LEU A 215 37.47 -5.12 -38.23
CA LEU A 215 38.79 -5.64 -38.59
C LEU A 215 39.34 -4.88 -39.80
N PRO A 216 40.67 -4.80 -39.98
CA PRO A 216 41.26 -4.12 -41.13
C PRO A 216 40.67 -4.65 -42.44
N SER A 217 40.08 -3.76 -43.25
CA SER A 217 39.42 -4.15 -44.49
C SER A 217 39.24 -2.94 -45.42
N LEU A 218 39.35 -3.16 -46.73
CA LEU A 218 39.24 -2.10 -47.72
C LEU A 218 37.79 -1.95 -48.17
N HIS A 219 37.16 -0.82 -47.81
CA HIS A 219 35.79 -0.48 -48.22
C HIS A 219 35.54 1.04 -48.16
N GLU A 220 34.56 1.49 -48.93
CA GLU A 220 34.00 2.85 -48.88
C GLU A 220 32.53 2.81 -48.45
N GLY A 221 32.03 3.89 -47.85
CA GLY A 221 30.70 3.91 -47.21
C GLY A 221 30.65 2.99 -45.98
N GLY A 222 29.46 2.52 -45.59
CA GLY A 222 29.34 1.64 -44.42
C GLY A 222 29.54 2.33 -43.06
N ASP A 223 29.17 3.61 -42.93
CA ASP A 223 29.17 4.31 -41.64
C ASP A 223 28.10 3.75 -40.70
N LEU A 224 28.46 3.51 -39.43
CA LEU A 224 27.47 3.17 -38.39
C LEU A 224 26.86 4.46 -37.85
N VAL A 225 25.56 4.61 -38.05
CA VAL A 225 24.79 5.78 -37.63
C VAL A 225 23.95 5.40 -36.42
N VAL A 226 24.12 6.11 -35.32
CA VAL A 226 23.38 5.88 -34.06
C VAL A 226 22.46 7.07 -33.80
N TYR A 227 21.19 6.76 -33.58
CA TYR A 227 20.12 7.73 -33.40
C TYR A 227 19.80 7.92 -31.92
N ARG A 228 19.32 9.11 -31.55
CA ARG A 228 18.77 9.42 -30.23
C ARG A 228 17.63 10.42 -30.41
N GLY A 229 16.47 10.16 -29.81
CA GLY A 229 15.27 10.99 -30.03
C GLY A 229 14.74 11.01 -31.48
N GLY A 230 15.10 10.01 -32.30
CA GLY A 230 14.76 9.94 -33.72
C GLY A 230 15.77 10.62 -34.66
N GLU A 231 16.65 11.49 -34.15
CA GLU A 231 17.66 12.21 -34.94
C GLU A 231 19.02 11.47 -34.98
N VAL A 232 19.84 11.74 -36.00
CA VAL A 232 21.21 11.23 -36.11
C VAL A 232 22.11 12.00 -35.16
N LYS A 233 22.55 11.35 -34.07
CA LYS A 233 23.40 11.98 -33.04
C LYS A 233 24.88 11.58 -33.15
N TYR A 234 25.16 10.35 -33.57
CA TYR A 234 26.53 9.85 -33.73
C TYR A 234 26.71 9.12 -35.07
N ARG A 235 27.89 9.25 -35.66
CA ARG A 235 28.28 8.61 -36.93
C ARG A 235 29.73 8.15 -36.81
N HIS A 236 29.93 6.84 -36.88
CA HIS A 236 31.24 6.22 -36.78
C HIS A 236 31.67 5.72 -38.17
N ASP A 237 32.73 6.33 -38.72
CA ASP A 237 33.27 6.00 -40.04
C ASP A 237 34.31 4.86 -39.98
N PHE A 238 34.80 4.51 -38.79
CA PHE A 238 35.81 3.49 -38.52
C PHE A 238 37.14 3.72 -39.26
N GLY A 239 37.65 4.95 -39.22
CA GLY A 239 39.00 5.29 -39.71
C GLY A 239 39.10 5.45 -41.23
N LYS A 240 37.97 5.56 -41.94
CA LYS A 240 37.97 5.81 -43.39
C LYS A 240 38.51 7.20 -43.71
N LYS A 241 38.09 8.24 -42.96
CA LYS A 241 38.56 9.63 -43.13
C LYS A 241 40.07 9.79 -42.95
N GLU A 242 40.66 8.93 -42.12
CA GLU A 242 42.09 8.95 -41.79
C GLU A 242 42.90 7.96 -42.65
N GLY A 243 42.24 7.17 -43.51
CA GLY A 243 42.87 6.12 -44.33
C GLY A 243 43.35 4.89 -43.54
N THR A 244 43.04 4.81 -42.24
CA THR A 244 43.52 3.77 -41.31
C THR A 244 42.64 2.51 -41.34
N ALA A 245 41.41 2.58 -41.84
CA ALA A 245 40.44 1.46 -41.91
C ALA A 245 40.99 0.17 -42.58
N ARG A 246 41.92 0.32 -43.54
CA ARG A 246 42.58 -0.80 -44.23
C ARG A 246 43.68 -1.47 -43.40
N TYR A 247 44.23 -0.81 -42.39
CA TYR A 247 45.45 -1.25 -41.71
C TYR A 247 45.28 -1.50 -40.22
N LEU A 248 44.32 -0.84 -39.58
CA LEU A 248 44.16 -0.83 -38.13
C LEU A 248 42.73 -1.19 -37.72
N PRO A 249 42.54 -1.94 -36.63
CA PRO A 249 41.21 -2.26 -36.13
C PRO A 249 40.57 -1.00 -35.55
N HIS A 250 39.27 -0.87 -35.73
CA HIS A 250 38.48 0.24 -35.23
C HIS A 250 37.28 -0.29 -34.47
N TYR A 251 36.70 0.52 -33.59
CA TYR A 251 35.53 0.10 -32.83
C TYR A 251 34.49 1.21 -32.66
N ALA A 252 33.26 0.81 -32.41
CA ALA A 252 32.18 1.67 -31.96
C ALA A 252 31.31 0.94 -30.92
N VAL A 253 30.83 1.66 -29.93
CA VAL A 253 29.94 1.20 -28.86
C VAL A 253 28.67 2.03 -28.88
N HIS A 254 27.54 1.40 -28.62
CA HIS A 254 26.26 2.04 -28.33
C HIS A 254 25.49 1.20 -27.31
N TYR A 255 24.62 1.82 -26.52
CA TYR A 255 23.75 1.09 -25.60
C TYR A 255 22.85 0.10 -26.35
N ALA A 256 22.47 -1.01 -25.70
CA ALA A 256 21.73 -2.10 -26.35
C ALA A 256 20.34 -1.66 -26.87
N ASP A 257 19.76 -0.63 -26.26
CA ASP A 257 18.49 -0.01 -26.64
C ASP A 257 18.63 1.10 -27.69
N ALA A 258 19.84 1.42 -28.17
CA ALA A 258 20.05 2.47 -29.16
C ALA A 258 19.56 2.05 -30.56
N GLU A 259 18.68 2.88 -31.14
CA GLU A 259 18.34 2.79 -32.56
C GLU A 259 19.58 3.09 -33.42
N HIS A 260 19.88 2.24 -34.39
CA HIS A 260 21.04 2.41 -35.26
C HIS A 260 20.79 1.88 -36.68
N ALA A 261 21.56 2.40 -37.64
CA ALA A 261 21.57 2.01 -39.05
C ALA A 261 23.02 1.86 -39.54
N LEU A 262 23.21 1.11 -40.62
CA LEU A 262 24.48 1.11 -41.37
C LEU A 262 24.21 1.69 -42.75
N GLU A 263 24.88 2.79 -43.07
CA GLU A 263 24.85 3.35 -44.41
C GLU A 263 25.42 2.37 -45.44
N MET A 264 25.09 2.56 -46.71
CA MET A 264 25.47 1.62 -47.75
C MET A 264 27.00 1.55 -47.92
N VAL A 265 27.54 0.33 -47.95
CA VAL A 265 28.91 0.07 -48.43
C VAL A 265 28.92 0.28 -49.94
N THR A 266 29.68 1.26 -50.42
CA THR A 266 29.69 1.68 -51.83
C THR A 266 30.76 0.99 -52.65
N THR A 267 31.88 0.58 -52.05
CA THR A 267 32.88 -0.28 -52.68
C THR A 267 33.54 -1.20 -51.64
N GLY A 268 34.10 -2.33 -52.10
CA GLY A 268 34.92 -3.22 -51.27
C GLY A 268 34.13 -4.05 -50.26
N TYR A 269 34.81 -4.49 -49.20
CA TYR A 269 34.25 -5.37 -48.17
C TYR A 269 34.58 -4.87 -46.77
N ARG A 270 33.55 -4.77 -45.92
CA ARG A 270 33.66 -4.42 -44.51
C ARG A 270 33.46 -5.65 -43.64
N LEU A 271 34.48 -5.98 -42.85
CA LEU A 271 34.50 -7.13 -41.94
C LEU A 271 34.39 -6.68 -40.48
N VAL A 272 33.37 -7.14 -39.76
CA VAL A 272 33.17 -6.78 -38.35
C VAL A 272 32.86 -7.97 -37.44
N LEU A 273 33.28 -7.85 -36.19
CA LEU A 273 32.91 -8.70 -35.07
C LEU A 273 31.96 -7.90 -34.17
N VAL A 274 30.81 -8.48 -33.83
CA VAL A 274 29.81 -7.85 -32.95
C VAL A 274 29.83 -8.57 -31.60
N TYR A 275 30.04 -7.81 -30.54
CA TYR A 275 30.12 -8.28 -29.16
C TYR A 275 29.00 -7.71 -28.30
N SER A 276 28.44 -8.53 -27.41
CA SER A 276 27.56 -8.09 -26.32
C SER A 276 28.39 -7.77 -25.09
N ILE A 277 28.27 -6.56 -24.55
CA ILE A 277 28.86 -6.16 -23.28
C ILE A 277 27.82 -6.38 -22.19
N CYS A 278 28.13 -7.24 -21.21
CA CYS A 278 27.19 -7.65 -20.17
C CYS A 278 27.73 -7.37 -18.75
N LEU A 279 26.85 -6.98 -17.84
CA LEU A 279 27.16 -6.91 -16.41
C LEU A 279 27.20 -8.31 -15.77
N PRO A 280 28.07 -8.55 -14.78
CA PRO A 280 28.08 -9.79 -14.03
C PRO A 280 26.76 -9.96 -13.25
N LEU A 281 26.31 -11.21 -13.08
CA LEU A 281 25.04 -11.60 -12.46
C LEU A 281 24.70 -10.85 -11.17
N THR A 282 25.69 -10.67 -10.29
CA THR A 282 25.55 -9.99 -8.99
C THR A 282 25.32 -8.48 -9.09
N MET A 283 25.66 -7.86 -10.22
CA MET A 283 25.59 -6.41 -10.46
C MET A 283 24.54 -6.01 -11.50
N ARG A 284 23.69 -6.95 -11.97
CA ARG A 284 22.58 -6.64 -12.90
C ARG A 284 21.55 -5.63 -12.35
N HIS A 285 21.54 -5.37 -11.04
CA HIS A 285 20.75 -4.30 -10.43
C HIS A 285 21.30 -2.89 -10.72
N LEU A 286 22.54 -2.78 -11.22
CA LEU A 286 23.20 -1.53 -11.61
C LEU A 286 23.01 -1.18 -13.09
N ILE A 287 22.16 -1.88 -13.84
CA ILE A 287 21.90 -1.55 -15.26
C ILE A 287 21.36 -0.11 -15.32
N ARG A 288 22.19 0.80 -15.84
CA ARG A 288 21.85 2.19 -16.17
C ARG A 288 21.39 2.25 -17.63
N ASN A 289 20.29 2.96 -17.88
CA ASN A 289 19.97 3.42 -19.22
C ASN A 289 20.91 4.58 -19.59
N GLY A 290 21.38 4.63 -20.83
CA GLY A 290 22.48 5.51 -21.27
C GLY A 290 22.16 7.00 -21.45
N ASP A 291 21.15 7.53 -20.75
CA ASP A 291 20.52 8.81 -21.07
C ASP A 291 21.05 9.98 -20.20
N GLU A 292 22.26 10.45 -20.50
CA GLU A 292 22.75 11.79 -20.12
C GLU A 292 21.89 12.89 -20.75
N THR A 293 21.19 13.77 -20.04
CA THR A 293 20.93 13.86 -18.59
C THR A 293 19.45 14.24 -18.42
N LEU A 294 18.53 13.27 -18.53
CA LEU A 294 17.09 13.57 -18.57
C LEU A 294 16.60 14.34 -17.32
N GLY A 295 17.26 14.16 -16.15
CA GLY A 295 16.98 14.94 -14.95
C GLY A 295 17.38 16.42 -15.02
N GLU A 296 18.44 16.78 -15.76
CA GLU A 296 18.84 18.17 -15.97
C GLU A 296 17.98 18.86 -17.02
N GLU A 297 17.64 18.17 -18.11
CA GLU A 297 16.70 18.68 -19.12
C GLU A 297 15.30 18.83 -18.53
N LEU A 298 14.80 17.83 -17.77
CA LEU A 298 13.50 17.94 -17.09
C LEU A 298 13.54 19.01 -15.99
N GLY A 299 14.64 19.14 -15.23
CA GLY A 299 14.83 20.22 -14.27
C GLY A 299 14.80 21.61 -14.91
N ALA A 300 15.45 21.79 -16.07
CA ALA A 300 15.42 23.03 -16.84
C ALA A 300 14.04 23.30 -17.46
N VAL A 301 13.34 22.28 -17.96
CA VAL A 301 11.98 22.37 -18.51
C VAL A 301 10.98 22.73 -17.40
N ILE A 302 11.04 22.08 -16.25
CA ILE A 302 10.25 22.41 -15.04
C ILE A 302 10.54 23.86 -14.61
N SER A 303 11.81 24.28 -14.63
CA SER A 303 12.23 25.67 -14.32
C SER A 303 11.80 26.71 -15.37
N SER A 304 11.23 26.29 -16.51
CA SER A 304 10.79 27.17 -17.61
C SER A 304 9.27 27.29 -17.75
N MET A 305 8.51 26.58 -16.91
CA MET A 305 7.05 26.66 -16.86
C MET A 305 6.62 28.00 -16.23
N GLY A 306 5.48 28.56 -16.68
CA GLY A 306 5.00 29.86 -16.19
C GLY A 306 4.08 29.76 -14.96
N ASP A 307 3.78 30.91 -14.35
CA ASP A 307 3.02 31.13 -13.09
C ASP A 307 1.59 30.51 -12.98
N LYS A 308 1.21 29.62 -13.89
CA LYS A 308 -0.10 28.96 -13.97
C LYS A 308 -0.02 27.42 -13.98
N ASP A 309 1.18 26.84 -14.08
CA ASP A 309 1.41 25.42 -14.30
C ASP A 309 2.15 24.79 -13.09
N THR A 310 1.46 23.95 -12.30
CA THR A 310 1.73 23.91 -10.84
C THR A 310 1.86 22.53 -10.19
N SER A 311 1.73 21.48 -10.97
CA SER A 311 2.14 20.11 -10.66
C SER A 311 2.19 19.41 -12.00
N PHE A 312 3.07 18.43 -12.21
CA PHE A 312 2.98 17.63 -13.43
C PHE A 312 2.58 16.19 -13.14
N ALA A 313 1.75 15.64 -14.03
CA ALA A 313 1.35 14.24 -14.02
C ALA A 313 2.01 13.52 -15.18
N LEU A 314 2.65 12.40 -14.90
CA LEU A 314 3.18 11.54 -15.94
C LEU A 314 2.30 10.30 -16.07
N LEU A 315 1.69 10.12 -17.24
CA LEU A 315 0.86 8.96 -17.52
C LEU A 315 1.72 7.70 -17.67
N LEU A 316 1.29 6.64 -17.00
CA LEU A 316 1.90 5.32 -17.14
C LEU A 316 1.51 4.70 -18.49
N GLY A 317 2.50 4.12 -19.18
CA GLY A 317 2.35 3.46 -20.47
C GLY A 317 1.80 2.04 -20.39
N HIS A 318 1.83 1.40 -19.21
CA HIS A 318 1.18 0.11 -18.97
C HIS A 318 -0.06 0.25 -18.09
N GLU A 319 -1.02 -0.65 -18.30
CA GLU A 319 -2.17 -0.81 -17.41
C GLU A 319 -1.81 -1.73 -16.23
N TYR A 320 -1.96 -1.19 -15.01
CA TYR A 320 -1.74 -1.94 -13.77
C TYR A 320 -3.07 -2.22 -13.07
N THR A 321 -3.17 -3.38 -12.42
CA THR A 321 -4.32 -3.67 -11.55
C THR A 321 -4.07 -3.09 -10.16
N GLY A 322 -5.13 -2.63 -9.46
CA GLY A 322 -5.01 -2.12 -8.09
C GLY A 322 -4.30 -3.11 -7.17
N LYS A 323 -4.68 -4.39 -7.28
CA LYS A 323 -4.02 -5.50 -6.58
C LYS A 323 -2.51 -5.60 -6.84
N SER A 324 -2.05 -5.41 -8.08
CA SER A 324 -0.61 -5.45 -8.37
C SER A 324 0.17 -4.27 -7.80
N ILE A 325 -0.47 -3.11 -7.63
CA ILE A 325 0.13 -1.95 -6.96
C ILE A 325 0.14 -2.17 -5.44
N GLU A 326 -0.96 -2.66 -4.87
CA GLU A 326 -1.09 -3.00 -3.44
C GLU A 326 -0.10 -4.08 -2.98
N GLU A 327 0.20 -5.08 -3.81
CA GLU A 327 1.10 -6.20 -3.46
C GLU A 327 2.60 -5.91 -3.70
N MET A 328 2.95 -4.96 -4.58
CA MET A 328 4.35 -4.78 -5.04
C MET A 328 4.85 -3.32 -5.10
N GLY A 329 3.99 -2.32 -4.90
CA GLY A 329 4.36 -0.89 -4.97
C GLY A 329 5.11 -0.53 -6.26
N LEU A 330 6.21 0.22 -6.14
CA LEU A 330 7.13 0.51 -7.26
C LEU A 330 7.65 -0.73 -8.00
N GLY A 331 7.72 -1.89 -7.33
CA GLY A 331 8.13 -3.17 -7.94
C GLY A 331 7.14 -3.69 -8.98
N ALA A 332 5.90 -3.17 -8.99
CA ALA A 332 4.93 -3.44 -10.04
C ALA A 332 5.27 -2.76 -11.36
N LEU A 333 5.96 -1.60 -11.34
CA LEU A 333 6.21 -0.75 -12.50
C LEU A 333 7.20 -1.41 -13.46
N LYS A 334 6.87 -1.38 -14.76
CA LYS A 334 7.59 -2.09 -15.82
C LYS A 334 8.10 -1.14 -16.91
N SER A 335 9.25 -1.52 -17.47
CA SER A 335 9.95 -0.81 -18.55
C SER A 335 9.94 0.71 -18.41
N VAL A 336 9.29 1.41 -19.34
CA VAL A 336 9.27 2.87 -19.45
C VAL A 336 8.73 3.54 -18.19
N ASP A 337 7.77 2.95 -17.48
CA ASP A 337 7.15 3.54 -16.29
C ASP A 337 8.09 3.58 -15.09
N ARG A 338 8.94 2.56 -14.96
CA ARG A 338 9.94 2.48 -13.91
C ARG A 338 11.10 3.44 -14.16
N ALA A 339 11.56 3.53 -15.41
CA ALA A 339 12.59 4.50 -15.81
C ALA A 339 12.09 5.94 -15.60
N ARG A 340 10.86 6.22 -16.04
CA ARG A 340 10.15 7.48 -15.82
C ARG A 340 10.09 7.86 -14.35
N PHE A 341 9.60 6.97 -13.47
CA PHE A 341 9.55 7.24 -12.02
C PHE A 341 10.92 7.63 -11.45
N GLN A 342 11.99 6.94 -11.86
CA GLN A 342 13.34 7.23 -11.37
C GLN A 342 13.79 8.64 -11.74
N THR A 343 13.60 9.08 -12.99
CA THR A 343 13.97 10.44 -13.42
C THR A 343 13.21 11.52 -12.63
N LEU A 344 11.96 11.26 -12.22
CA LEU A 344 11.19 12.21 -11.41
C LEU A 344 11.73 12.33 -9.98
N GLN A 345 12.35 11.28 -9.42
CA GLN A 345 13.03 11.38 -8.13
C GLN A 345 14.26 12.28 -8.20
N ASP A 346 15.02 12.22 -9.29
CA ASP A 346 16.25 13.00 -9.45
C ASP A 346 15.94 14.49 -9.68
N ALA A 347 14.97 14.80 -10.54
CA ALA A 347 14.51 16.16 -10.81
C ALA A 347 13.87 16.86 -9.59
N ASN A 348 13.38 16.10 -8.60
CA ASN A 348 12.82 16.63 -7.36
C ASN A 348 13.82 17.39 -6.49
N SER A 349 15.13 17.19 -6.71
CA SER A 349 16.21 17.75 -5.88
C SER A 349 16.46 19.27 -6.09
N VAL A 350 15.84 19.90 -7.09
CA VAL A 350 16.28 21.23 -7.61
C VAL A 350 15.17 22.25 -7.94
N ALA A 351 13.89 21.98 -7.62
CA ALA A 351 12.75 22.81 -8.05
C ALA A 351 12.14 23.72 -6.95
N ALA A 352 11.34 24.73 -7.36
CA ALA A 352 10.72 25.78 -6.52
C ALA A 352 9.17 25.81 -6.70
N PRO A 353 8.37 26.55 -5.89
CA PRO A 353 6.91 26.36 -5.77
C PRO A 353 6.04 27.07 -6.84
N ASP A 354 4.86 26.49 -7.14
CA ASP A 354 3.52 27.14 -6.97
C ASP A 354 2.33 26.20 -7.34
N SER A 355 1.06 26.61 -7.16
CA SER A 355 -0.16 25.75 -6.94
C SER A 355 -1.42 25.97 -7.84
N ARG A 356 -2.24 24.94 -8.17
CA ARG A 356 -3.57 24.99 -8.88
C ARG A 356 -4.33 23.65 -9.00
N GLY A 357 -5.48 23.53 -9.75
CA GLY A 357 -6.57 22.54 -9.45
C GLY A 357 -7.47 21.55 -10.37
N GLU A 358 -7.71 20.26 -9.95
CA GLU A 358 -8.62 19.07 -10.29
C GLU A 358 -8.82 18.03 -9.09
N ALA A 359 -9.29 16.75 -9.22
CA ALA A 359 -9.57 15.84 -8.04
C ALA A 359 -8.99 14.39 -8.14
N ILE A 360 -8.41 13.85 -7.04
CA ILE A 360 -7.46 12.70 -7.05
C ILE A 360 -7.64 11.69 -5.88
N VAL A 361 -7.28 10.41 -6.12
CA VAL A 361 -7.04 9.37 -5.09
C VAL A 361 -5.53 9.08 -4.98
N TRP A 362 -4.99 9.09 -3.77
CA TRP A 362 -3.55 9.00 -3.50
C TRP A 362 -3.10 7.64 -2.98
N TYR A 363 -1.92 7.21 -3.43
CA TYR A 363 -1.24 5.99 -3.01
C TYR A 363 0.24 6.29 -2.69
N SER A 364 0.84 5.55 -1.76
CA SER A 364 2.27 5.62 -1.45
C SER A 364 3.10 4.91 -2.53
N THR A 365 4.41 5.12 -2.51
CA THR A 365 5.37 4.34 -3.32
C THR A 365 5.35 2.84 -2.98
N THR A 366 4.96 2.47 -1.76
CA THR A 366 4.77 1.08 -1.32
C THR A 366 3.40 0.50 -1.69
N GLY A 367 2.48 1.29 -2.26
CA GLY A 367 1.14 0.85 -2.69
C GLY A 367 0.02 1.08 -1.66
N GLU A 368 0.32 1.66 -0.50
CA GLU A 368 -0.67 1.97 0.55
C GLU A 368 -1.61 3.09 0.09
N LYS A 369 -2.94 2.90 0.20
CA LYS A 369 -3.90 3.97 -0.10
C LYS A 369 -3.82 5.06 0.98
N LEU A 370 -3.35 6.24 0.59
CA LEU A 370 -3.17 7.37 1.50
C LEU A 370 -4.48 8.15 1.71
N GLY A 371 -5.29 8.37 0.67
CA GLY A 371 -6.55 9.10 0.83
C GLY A 371 -7.24 9.50 -0.47
N GLU A 372 -8.36 10.20 -0.34
CA GLU A 372 -9.10 10.81 -1.46
C GLU A 372 -9.16 12.32 -1.25
N SER A 373 -8.67 13.08 -2.21
CA SER A 373 -8.77 14.54 -2.19
C SER A 373 -10.24 14.95 -2.39
N PRO A 374 -10.75 15.96 -1.65
CA PRO A 374 -12.08 16.50 -1.92
C PRO A 374 -12.18 17.07 -3.34
N LYS A 375 -13.41 17.37 -3.81
CA LYS A 375 -13.67 18.05 -5.11
C LYS A 375 -13.13 19.49 -5.19
N SER A 376 -12.27 19.91 -4.27
CA SER A 376 -11.39 21.06 -4.45
C SER A 376 -10.35 20.74 -5.49
N SER A 377 -9.90 21.77 -6.17
CA SER A 377 -9.08 21.61 -7.35
C SER A 377 -7.56 21.49 -6.95
N PHE A 378 -6.92 20.33 -7.23
CA PHE A 378 -5.47 19.99 -7.52
C PHE A 378 -5.11 19.63 -9.03
N HIS A 379 -4.46 20.49 -9.85
CA HIS A 379 -4.41 20.46 -11.35
C HIS A 379 -3.14 19.82 -11.84
N LEU A 380 -3.31 18.89 -12.77
CA LEU A 380 -2.25 18.08 -13.33
C LEU A 380 -1.79 18.68 -14.67
N ASN A 381 -0.64 19.33 -14.70
CA ASN A 381 0.07 19.62 -15.94
C ASN A 381 0.58 18.28 -16.52
N LEU A 382 -0.26 17.59 -17.28
CA LEU A 382 0.09 16.29 -17.85
C LEU A 382 1.34 16.46 -18.74
N LEU A 383 2.46 15.85 -18.34
CA LEU A 383 3.67 15.79 -19.15
C LEU A 383 3.32 15.04 -20.44
N ASN A 384 3.14 15.82 -21.50
CA ASN A 384 2.61 15.38 -22.78
C ASN A 384 3.66 15.55 -23.88
N PRO A 385 4.74 14.74 -23.86
CA PRO A 385 5.78 14.80 -24.89
C PRO A 385 5.27 14.39 -26.28
N GLY A 386 4.14 13.65 -26.35
CA GLY A 386 3.47 13.27 -27.59
C GLY A 386 2.70 14.41 -28.27
N LYS A 387 2.46 15.54 -27.58
CA LYS A 387 1.59 16.65 -28.02
C LYS A 387 0.14 16.23 -28.30
N GLU A 388 -0.32 15.17 -27.64
CA GLU A 388 -1.66 14.60 -27.75
C GLU A 388 -2.69 15.61 -27.20
N THR A 389 -3.85 15.76 -27.82
CA THR A 389 -4.93 16.56 -27.23
C THR A 389 -5.44 15.91 -25.95
N LEU A 390 -6.10 16.68 -25.06
CA LEU A 390 -6.80 16.10 -23.90
C LEU A 390 -7.82 15.03 -24.32
N ASN A 391 -8.44 15.15 -25.50
CA ASN A 391 -9.32 14.08 -25.98
C ASN A 391 -8.52 12.80 -26.28
N GLU A 392 -7.42 12.87 -27.03
CA GLU A 392 -6.58 11.70 -27.34
C GLU A 392 -5.95 11.06 -26.09
N LEU A 393 -5.57 11.87 -25.09
CA LEU A 393 -5.05 11.39 -23.80
C LEU A 393 -6.09 10.57 -23.00
N TRP A 394 -7.38 10.93 -23.06
CA TRP A 394 -8.41 10.33 -22.21
C TRP A 394 -9.37 9.38 -22.94
N GLU A 395 -9.70 9.62 -24.21
CA GLU A 395 -10.67 8.87 -25.04
C GLU A 395 -10.50 7.34 -24.98
N PRO A 396 -9.29 6.75 -25.06
CA PRO A 396 -9.12 5.30 -25.00
C PRO A 396 -9.46 4.67 -23.63
N HIS A 397 -9.57 5.48 -22.58
CA HIS A 397 -9.72 5.04 -21.17
C HIS A 397 -11.07 5.40 -20.56
N GLY A 398 -12.06 5.70 -21.41
CA GLY A 398 -13.45 5.98 -21.01
C GLY A 398 -14.29 4.72 -20.85
N ASN A 399 -14.70 4.41 -19.62
CA ASN A 399 -15.71 3.38 -19.37
C ASN A 399 -17.11 4.01 -19.38
N SER A 400 -17.96 3.56 -20.31
CA SER A 400 -19.33 4.07 -20.47
C SER A 400 -20.36 3.18 -19.76
N THR A 401 -21.04 3.70 -18.74
CA THR A 401 -22.26 3.09 -18.21
C THR A 401 -23.49 3.70 -18.87
N PHE A 402 -24.37 2.85 -19.39
CA PHE A 402 -25.62 3.26 -20.02
C PHE A 402 -26.79 2.78 -19.17
N GLU A 403 -27.49 3.70 -18.51
CA GLU A 403 -28.69 3.37 -17.75
C GLU A 403 -29.93 3.46 -18.65
N GLY A 404 -30.57 2.31 -18.84
CA GLY A 404 -31.70 2.15 -19.74
C GLY A 404 -33.04 2.56 -19.10
N TYR A 405 -33.62 3.64 -19.63
CA TYR A 405 -35.06 3.94 -19.65
C TYR A 405 -35.85 3.79 -18.33
N LEU A 406 -35.92 4.88 -17.55
CA LEU A 406 -36.87 5.08 -16.46
C LEU A 406 -37.75 6.32 -16.71
N GLY A 407 -38.51 6.31 -17.82
CA GLY A 407 -39.54 7.32 -18.10
C GLY A 407 -39.08 8.49 -18.97
N ASN A 408 -39.62 9.68 -18.68
CA ASN A 408 -39.64 10.82 -19.60
C ASN A 408 -38.30 11.58 -19.77
N GLU A 409 -37.28 11.27 -18.97
CA GLU A 409 -35.97 11.96 -19.01
C GLU A 409 -34.99 11.33 -20.02
N GLY A 410 -35.36 10.24 -20.69
CA GLY A 410 -34.52 9.56 -21.68
C GLY A 410 -33.48 8.64 -21.06
N ALA A 411 -32.54 8.16 -21.89
CA ALA A 411 -31.47 7.28 -21.44
C ALA A 411 -30.19 8.06 -21.13
N THR A 412 -29.65 7.89 -19.94
CA THR A 412 -28.43 8.59 -19.50
C THR A 412 -27.21 7.71 -19.77
N LYS A 413 -26.30 8.22 -20.61
CA LYS A 413 -24.96 7.64 -20.80
C LYS A 413 -23.96 8.42 -19.92
N SER A 414 -23.50 7.80 -18.84
CA SER A 414 -22.37 8.32 -18.07
C SER A 414 -21.07 7.71 -18.62
N THR A 415 -20.01 8.51 -18.77
CA THR A 415 -18.70 8.02 -19.19
C THR A 415 -17.65 8.49 -18.20
N THR A 416 -16.99 7.56 -17.54
CA THR A 416 -15.94 7.81 -16.56
C THR A 416 -14.59 7.50 -17.19
N TYR A 417 -13.71 8.50 -17.23
CA TYR A 417 -12.33 8.35 -17.70
C TYR A 417 -11.40 8.18 -16.49
N SER A 418 -10.55 7.15 -16.50
CA SER A 418 -9.67 6.83 -15.38
C SER A 418 -8.27 6.45 -15.85
N ARG A 419 -7.23 7.07 -15.29
CA ARG A 419 -5.82 6.70 -15.46
C ARG A 419 -5.07 6.85 -14.13
N TYR A 420 -3.91 6.19 -14.03
CA TYR A 420 -2.95 6.42 -12.95
C TYR A 420 -1.86 7.40 -13.44
N ALA A 421 -1.40 8.26 -12.53
CA ALA A 421 -0.31 9.20 -12.77
C ALA A 421 0.66 9.20 -11.59
N ILE A 422 1.94 9.41 -11.88
CA ILE A 422 2.92 9.82 -10.86
C ILE A 422 2.83 11.34 -10.76
N VAL A 423 2.72 11.84 -9.53
CA VAL A 423 2.76 13.27 -9.20
C VAL A 423 3.98 13.53 -8.32
N ALA A 424 4.72 14.59 -8.62
CA ALA A 424 5.86 15.04 -7.83
C ALA A 424 5.77 16.55 -7.56
N TRP A 425 6.32 16.97 -6.43
CA TRP A 425 6.49 18.37 -6.01
C TRP A 425 7.81 18.49 -5.26
N PRO A 426 8.46 19.68 -5.26
CA PRO A 426 9.77 19.87 -4.64
C PRO A 426 9.81 19.39 -3.19
N ALA A 427 10.88 18.71 -2.80
CA ALA A 427 11.05 18.18 -1.45
C ALA A 427 10.88 19.24 -0.36
N VAL A 428 11.27 20.49 -0.62
CA VAL A 428 11.11 21.65 0.29
C VAL A 428 9.64 21.99 0.60
N HIS A 429 8.71 21.70 -0.31
CA HIS A 429 7.26 21.86 -0.11
C HIS A 429 6.57 20.54 0.27
N GLY A 430 7.32 19.45 0.42
CA GLY A 430 6.77 18.11 0.58
C GLY A 430 5.75 18.00 1.72
N VAL A 431 6.05 18.61 2.86
CA VAL A 431 5.19 18.62 4.05
C VAL A 431 3.93 19.45 3.83
N GLU A 432 4.03 20.63 3.20
CA GLU A 432 2.90 21.49 2.88
C GLU A 432 1.95 20.83 1.88
N MET A 433 2.50 20.32 0.77
CA MET A 433 1.77 19.67 -0.32
C MET A 433 1.09 18.37 0.15
N ALA A 434 1.79 17.53 0.90
CA ALA A 434 1.21 16.33 1.50
C ALA A 434 0.07 16.70 2.47
N CYS A 435 0.24 17.77 3.26
CA CYS A 435 -0.81 18.29 4.12
C CYS A 435 -2.03 18.74 3.31
N GLN A 436 -1.83 19.58 2.29
CA GLN A 436 -2.89 20.24 1.53
C GLN A 436 -3.68 19.26 0.66
N TYR A 437 -3.00 18.30 0.04
CA TYR A 437 -3.58 17.48 -1.04
C TYR A 437 -3.73 15.99 -0.70
N ILE A 438 -2.91 15.43 0.20
CA ILE A 438 -3.01 14.02 0.63
C ILE A 438 -3.75 13.94 1.97
N ASN A 439 -3.03 14.13 3.07
CA ASN A 439 -3.51 14.25 4.46
C ASN A 439 -2.31 14.52 5.40
N VAL A 440 -2.61 14.80 6.67
CA VAL A 440 -1.60 15.02 7.73
C VAL A 440 -0.76 13.77 8.06
N ASN A 441 -1.28 12.55 7.89
CA ASN A 441 -0.51 11.33 8.14
C ASN A 441 0.65 11.17 7.12
N ALA A 442 0.43 11.45 5.84
CA ALA A 442 1.48 11.44 4.81
C ALA A 442 2.47 12.61 4.97
N ALA A 443 2.01 13.73 5.52
CA ALA A 443 2.85 14.91 5.75
C ALA A 443 3.87 14.69 6.88
N VAL A 444 3.56 13.95 7.95
CA VAL A 444 4.55 13.67 9.00
C VAL A 444 5.61 12.66 8.55
N GLU A 445 5.25 11.67 7.73
CA GLU A 445 6.23 10.78 7.08
C GLU A 445 7.17 11.57 6.16
N THR A 446 6.64 12.58 5.45
CA THR A 446 7.46 13.48 4.64
C THR A 446 8.40 14.33 5.52
N LEU A 447 7.93 14.76 6.69
CA LEU A 447 8.72 15.52 7.67
C LEU A 447 9.82 14.65 8.32
N LEU A 448 9.57 13.37 8.59
CA LEU A 448 10.59 12.40 9.03
C LEU A 448 11.72 12.24 8.00
N CYS A 449 11.40 12.23 6.71
CA CYS A 449 12.38 12.16 5.62
C CYS A 449 13.22 13.45 5.47
N GLN A 450 12.84 14.55 6.12
CA GLN A 450 13.56 15.83 6.10
C GLN A 450 14.50 16.03 7.32
N ARG A 451 14.75 15.00 8.13
CA ARG A 451 15.65 15.07 9.30
C ARG A 451 17.03 15.69 8.94
N PRO A 452 17.57 16.63 9.75
CA PRO A 452 17.04 17.10 11.03
C PRO A 452 15.95 18.18 10.88
N VAL A 453 14.88 18.06 11.68
CA VAL A 453 13.77 19.01 11.69
C VAL A 453 13.93 19.98 12.86
N ILE A 454 14.05 21.28 12.57
CA ILE A 454 14.15 22.32 13.60
C ILE A 454 12.79 22.66 14.22
N ALA A 455 12.79 23.03 15.50
CA ALA A 455 11.57 23.33 16.28
C ALA A 455 10.58 24.32 15.61
N PRO A 456 11.01 25.42 14.93
CA PRO A 456 10.07 26.30 14.22
C PRO A 456 9.33 25.62 13.07
N THR A 457 9.99 24.74 12.32
CA THR A 457 9.36 23.96 11.23
C THR A 457 8.33 22.98 11.80
N LEU A 458 8.69 22.29 12.89
CA LEU A 458 7.78 21.38 13.59
C LEU A 458 6.57 22.12 14.18
N ARG A 459 6.75 23.35 14.69
CA ARG A 459 5.67 24.22 15.18
C ARG A 459 4.66 24.54 14.08
N ASN A 460 5.13 25.11 12.97
CA ASN A 460 4.27 25.47 11.83
C ASN A 460 3.48 24.26 11.33
N TYR A 461 4.11 23.08 11.34
CA TYR A 461 3.45 21.83 10.99
C TYR A 461 2.34 21.44 11.98
N MET A 462 2.62 21.51 13.28
CA MET A 462 1.64 21.24 14.33
C MET A 462 0.47 22.23 14.30
N ASP A 463 0.72 23.52 14.03
CA ASP A 463 -0.34 24.52 13.88
C ASP A 463 -1.32 24.16 12.73
N VAL A 464 -0.80 23.66 11.60
CA VAL A 464 -1.62 23.15 10.48
C VAL A 464 -2.42 21.91 10.86
N VAL A 465 -1.85 21.00 11.67
CA VAL A 465 -2.58 19.83 12.20
C VAL A 465 -3.70 20.30 13.15
N SER A 466 -3.40 21.19 14.09
CA SER A 466 -4.35 21.75 15.06
C SER A 466 -5.52 22.43 14.37
N ALA A 467 -5.28 23.21 13.30
CA ALA A 467 -6.30 23.85 12.49
C ALA A 467 -7.24 22.81 11.81
N LYS A 468 -6.67 21.79 11.15
CA LYS A 468 -7.46 20.73 10.49
C LYS A 468 -8.27 19.86 11.45
N LEU A 469 -7.77 19.67 12.67
CA LEU A 469 -8.54 19.01 13.73
C LEU A 469 -9.73 19.87 14.20
N ALA A 470 -9.63 21.21 14.12
CA ALA A 470 -10.72 22.13 14.47
C ALA A 470 -11.75 22.33 13.35
N GLU A 471 -11.38 22.18 12.07
CA GLU A 471 -12.32 22.23 10.94
C GLU A 471 -13.36 21.10 10.96
N LYS A 472 -13.05 20.00 11.65
CA LYS A 472 -13.84 18.77 11.73
C LYS A 472 -15.26 18.99 12.30
N ASP A 473 -15.47 20.03 13.11
CA ASP A 473 -16.77 20.40 13.69
C ASP A 473 -17.79 21.00 12.69
N LYS A 474 -17.42 21.20 11.40
CA LYS A 474 -18.26 21.92 10.42
C LYS A 474 -18.66 21.14 9.17
N SER A 475 -18.17 19.92 8.96
CA SER A 475 -18.34 19.17 7.70
C SER A 475 -18.99 17.80 7.91
N TYR A 476 -20.29 17.67 7.57
CA TYR A 476 -21.01 16.39 7.51
C TYR A 476 -20.61 15.57 6.26
N SER A 477 -19.30 15.39 6.04
CA SER A 477 -18.74 14.66 4.92
C SER A 477 -18.14 13.33 5.37
N TRP A 478 -18.92 12.27 5.22
CA TRP A 478 -18.55 10.84 5.40
C TRP A 478 -17.40 10.36 4.48
N ARG A 479 -16.70 11.27 3.78
CA ARG A 479 -15.57 11.00 2.89
C ARG A 479 -14.22 11.51 3.41
N GLN A 480 -14.19 12.28 4.51
CA GLN A 480 -12.97 12.87 5.05
C GLN A 480 -12.56 12.20 6.36
N SER A 481 -11.77 11.11 6.27
CA SER A 481 -11.08 10.57 7.44
C SER A 481 -9.89 11.46 7.82
N ASN A 482 -10.17 12.65 8.38
CA ASN A 482 -9.20 13.47 9.14
C ASN A 482 -8.88 12.80 10.49
N ALA A 483 -8.68 11.48 10.48
CA ALA A 483 -8.31 10.66 11.61
C ALA A 483 -6.79 10.55 11.60
N LEU A 484 -6.17 11.05 12.67
CA LEU A 484 -4.74 10.86 12.90
C LEU A 484 -4.49 9.37 13.13
N SER A 485 -3.51 8.81 12.43
CA SER A 485 -3.13 7.42 12.64
C SER A 485 -2.24 7.26 13.87
N VAL A 486 -2.16 6.04 14.41
CA VAL A 486 -1.19 5.69 15.46
C VAL A 486 0.25 5.89 14.95
N GLY A 487 0.49 5.60 13.66
CA GLY A 487 1.76 5.88 12.98
C GLY A 487 2.13 7.36 13.01
N PHE A 488 1.19 8.23 12.60
CA PHE A 488 1.38 9.68 12.64
C PHE A 488 1.76 10.17 14.05
N CYS A 489 1.06 9.69 15.07
CA CYS A 489 1.29 10.13 16.44
C CYS A 489 2.65 9.66 16.96
N ARG A 490 3.12 8.47 16.54
CA ARG A 490 4.46 7.96 16.85
C ARG A 490 5.55 8.80 16.16
N ALA A 491 5.41 9.01 14.85
CA ALA A 491 6.30 9.86 14.06
C ALA A 491 6.44 11.27 14.66
N LEU A 492 5.31 11.88 15.07
CA LEU A 492 5.32 13.18 15.73
C LEU A 492 6.02 13.14 17.10
N CYS A 493 5.83 12.08 17.90
CA CYS A 493 6.55 11.93 19.17
C CYS A 493 8.07 11.77 18.97
N GLU A 494 8.53 11.09 17.92
CA GLU A 494 9.95 11.02 17.58
C GLU A 494 10.52 12.40 17.23
N LEU A 495 9.83 13.14 16.36
CA LEU A 495 10.22 14.51 15.97
C LEU A 495 10.21 15.48 17.17
N LEU A 496 9.29 15.32 18.13
CA LEU A 496 9.25 16.10 19.36
C LEU A 496 10.47 15.85 20.25
N VAL A 497 10.92 14.60 20.37
CA VAL A 497 12.16 14.25 21.09
C VAL A 497 13.40 14.81 20.37
N GLU A 498 13.43 14.77 19.04
CA GLU A 498 14.54 15.31 18.24
C GLU A 498 14.63 16.84 18.25
N ALA A 499 13.49 17.53 18.36
CA ALA A 499 13.43 18.99 18.38
C ALA A 499 13.81 19.61 19.74
N ASP A 500 13.81 18.82 20.82
CA ASP A 500 14.18 19.20 22.19
C ASP A 500 13.51 20.51 22.70
N ASP A 501 12.24 20.73 22.33
CA ASP A 501 11.44 21.90 22.74
C ASP A 501 10.21 21.47 23.57
N PRO A 502 10.22 21.64 24.90
CA PRO A 502 9.11 21.22 25.76
C PRO A 502 7.82 22.01 25.50
N SER A 503 7.88 23.16 24.84
CA SER A 503 6.67 23.91 24.46
C SER A 503 5.95 23.30 23.25
N LEU A 504 6.67 22.58 22.38
CA LEU A 504 6.04 21.74 21.35
C LEU A 504 5.37 20.52 21.99
N VAL A 505 6.03 19.87 22.94
CA VAL A 505 5.45 18.73 23.67
C VAL A 505 4.15 19.11 24.39
N ARG A 506 4.10 20.29 25.01
CA ARG A 506 2.86 20.85 25.57
C ARG A 506 1.76 21.03 24.53
N SER A 507 2.05 21.69 23.40
CA SER A 507 1.07 21.88 22.32
C SER A 507 0.56 20.54 21.76
N PHE A 508 1.43 19.55 21.61
CA PHE A 508 1.03 18.19 21.23
C PHE A 508 0.04 17.58 22.23
N PHE A 509 0.31 17.66 23.53
CA PHE A 509 -0.63 17.17 24.54
C PHE A 509 -1.96 17.94 24.51
N GLU A 510 -1.93 19.26 24.56
CA GLU A 510 -3.14 20.09 24.70
C GLU A 510 -4.01 20.17 23.44
N GLU A 511 -3.41 20.13 22.25
CA GLU A 511 -4.12 20.42 20.99
C GLU A 511 -4.27 19.21 20.06
N THR A 512 -3.40 18.21 20.19
CA THR A 512 -3.42 16.99 19.36
C THR A 512 -3.93 15.80 20.16
N LEU A 513 -3.20 15.38 21.20
CA LEU A 513 -3.51 14.19 22.01
C LEU A 513 -4.88 14.30 22.70
N SER A 514 -5.26 15.49 23.16
CA SER A 514 -6.58 15.76 23.74
C SER A 514 -7.74 15.37 22.82
N LYS A 515 -7.62 15.66 21.51
CA LYS A 515 -8.63 15.40 20.46
C LYS A 515 -8.56 13.98 19.86
N LEU A 516 -7.65 13.11 20.34
CA LEU A 516 -7.56 11.73 19.88
C LEU A 516 -8.59 10.83 20.57
N GLY A 517 -9.15 9.89 19.80
CA GLY A 517 -10.00 8.82 20.33
C GLY A 517 -9.21 7.86 21.24
N ASN A 518 -9.89 7.29 22.22
CA ASN A 518 -9.29 6.44 23.27
C ASN A 518 -8.49 5.25 22.71
N SER A 519 -9.00 4.58 21.66
CA SER A 519 -8.34 3.46 20.99
C SER A 519 -6.98 3.81 20.35
N ILE A 520 -6.74 5.08 20.04
CA ILE A 520 -5.44 5.58 19.57
C ILE A 520 -4.54 5.85 20.78
N LYS A 521 -5.06 6.54 21.82
CA LYS A 521 -4.31 6.87 23.07
C LYS A 521 -3.70 5.62 23.72
N ASP A 522 -4.45 4.52 23.81
CA ASP A 522 -3.97 3.22 24.33
C ASP A 522 -2.69 2.72 23.62
N GLN A 523 -2.50 3.03 22.33
CA GLN A 523 -1.36 2.58 21.53
C GLN A 523 -0.16 3.54 21.57
N LEU A 524 -0.30 4.70 22.22
CA LEU A 524 0.75 5.73 22.33
C LEU A 524 1.50 5.69 23.66
N VAL A 525 1.16 4.78 24.57
CA VAL A 525 1.84 4.56 25.86
C VAL A 525 3.37 4.62 25.76
N ALA A 526 3.98 3.89 24.83
CA ALA A 526 5.44 3.84 24.71
C ALA A 526 6.04 5.19 24.24
N PRO A 527 5.58 5.81 23.12
CA PRO A 527 5.97 7.18 22.76
C PRO A 527 5.77 8.23 23.87
N LEU A 528 4.62 8.19 24.57
CA LEU A 528 4.33 9.10 25.68
C LEU A 528 5.29 8.87 26.87
N THR A 529 5.63 7.62 27.17
CA THR A 529 6.64 7.28 28.19
C THR A 529 8.01 7.82 27.82
N THR A 530 8.39 7.79 26.53
CA THR A 530 9.64 8.42 26.06
C THR A 530 9.62 9.92 26.30
N LEU A 531 8.55 10.63 25.92
CA LEU A 531 8.42 12.08 26.17
C LEU A 531 8.54 12.42 27.66
N VAL A 532 7.91 11.66 28.55
CA VAL A 532 7.97 11.87 30.02
C VAL A 532 9.33 11.51 30.62
N ARG A 533 10.16 10.73 29.93
CA ARG A 533 11.56 10.44 30.31
C ARG A 533 12.56 11.47 29.76
N THR A 534 12.28 12.06 28.61
CA THR A 534 13.16 13.03 27.94
C THR A 534 13.03 14.43 28.54
N PHE A 535 11.82 14.90 28.81
CA PHE A 535 11.55 16.29 29.21
C PHE A 535 11.25 16.44 30.70
N ASP A 536 11.67 17.57 31.27
CA ASP A 536 11.41 17.89 32.67
C ASP A 536 9.91 17.97 32.99
N TRP A 537 9.50 17.32 34.09
CA TRP A 537 8.09 17.19 34.46
C TRP A 537 7.41 18.53 34.77
N SER A 538 8.17 19.54 35.22
CA SER A 538 7.69 20.91 35.43
C SER A 538 7.12 21.52 34.15
N ASP A 539 7.68 21.15 33.00
CA ASP A 539 7.46 21.86 31.74
C ASP A 539 6.34 21.22 30.93
N ILE A 540 6.16 19.90 31.05
CA ILE A 540 5.19 19.13 30.25
C ILE A 540 4.08 18.46 31.09
N GLY A 541 4.27 18.27 32.39
CA GLY A 541 3.42 17.40 33.22
C GLY A 541 1.97 17.87 33.31
N GLN A 542 1.74 19.16 33.54
CA GLN A 542 0.38 19.73 33.64
C GLN A 542 -0.44 19.57 32.35
N ALA A 543 0.21 19.68 31.19
CA ALA A 543 -0.45 19.49 29.89
C ALA A 543 -0.87 18.02 29.67
N LEU A 544 -0.03 17.06 30.09
CA LEU A 544 -0.36 15.64 30.03
C LEU A 544 -1.49 15.27 30.99
N LEU A 545 -1.42 15.71 32.25
CA LEU A 545 -2.46 15.45 33.28
C LEU A 545 -3.83 16.00 32.87
N LYS A 546 -3.86 17.21 32.31
CA LYS A 546 -5.07 17.84 31.76
C LYS A 546 -5.66 17.04 30.60
N THR A 547 -4.82 16.42 29.78
CA THR A 547 -5.23 15.57 28.64
C THR A 547 -5.72 14.18 29.07
N LEU A 548 -5.23 13.69 30.21
CA LEU A 548 -5.71 12.48 30.87
C LEU A 548 -6.91 12.74 31.81
N SER A 549 -7.45 13.97 31.82
CA SER A 549 -8.65 14.35 32.57
C SER A 549 -9.84 14.38 31.60
N ASP A 550 -10.75 13.41 31.69
CA ASP A 550 -11.80 13.29 30.68
C ASP A 550 -12.79 14.47 30.73
N LYS A 551 -13.05 15.05 29.56
CA LYS A 551 -14.17 15.94 29.29
C LYS A 551 -14.92 15.35 28.10
N THR A 552 -15.90 14.50 28.42
CA THR A 552 -16.85 13.87 27.48
C THR A 552 -17.32 14.87 26.44
N ASN A 553 -16.76 14.81 25.22
CA ASN A 553 -17.18 15.67 24.11
C ASN A 553 -16.71 15.18 22.73
N HIS A 554 -16.69 13.87 22.49
CA HIS A 554 -16.59 13.33 21.13
C HIS A 554 -17.72 12.34 20.87
N ARG A 555 -18.71 12.78 20.08
CA ARG A 555 -19.75 11.92 19.53
C ARG A 555 -19.11 10.88 18.62
N ASP A 556 -19.28 9.61 18.94
CA ASP A 556 -18.94 8.52 18.01
C ASP A 556 -20.08 8.39 16.98
N GLU A 557 -20.08 9.25 15.96
CA GLU A 557 -21.11 9.27 14.89
C GLU A 557 -20.95 8.13 13.86
N ASN A 558 -20.74 6.89 14.33
CA ASN A 558 -21.00 5.67 13.56
C ASN A 558 -22.38 5.12 13.92
N LEU A 559 -23.42 5.66 13.25
CA LEU A 559 -24.80 5.22 13.43
C LEU A 559 -24.99 3.70 13.23
N ASN A 560 -25.72 3.06 14.16
CA ASN A 560 -27.11 2.76 13.80
C ASN A 560 -28.11 2.60 14.98
N PHE A 561 -29.31 3.15 14.76
CA PHE A 561 -30.55 2.97 15.53
C PHE A 561 -30.58 3.26 17.06
N GLY A 562 -30.82 4.53 17.38
CA GLY A 562 -32.06 4.89 18.10
C GLY A 562 -32.19 4.54 19.59
N LEU A 563 -31.13 4.07 20.24
CA LEU A 563 -31.10 3.86 21.69
C LEU A 563 -30.20 4.90 22.35
N ARG A 564 -30.75 5.64 23.32
CA ARG A 564 -29.96 6.41 24.28
C ARG A 564 -29.22 5.41 25.17
N HIS A 565 -28.01 5.04 24.80
CA HIS A 565 -27.08 4.47 25.77
C HIS A 565 -26.53 5.61 26.64
N GLU A 566 -26.53 5.42 27.95
CA GLU A 566 -25.74 6.24 28.85
C GLU A 566 -24.27 6.09 28.44
N GLU A 567 -23.55 7.22 28.28
CA GLU A 567 -22.13 7.21 27.92
C GLU A 567 -21.33 6.57 29.06
N GLU A 568 -21.00 5.27 28.91
CA GLU A 568 -20.16 4.57 29.90
C GLU A 568 -18.74 5.15 29.88
N THR A 569 -18.27 5.63 31.03
CA THR A 569 -16.88 6.05 31.21
C THR A 569 -15.93 4.88 30.93
N ASP A 570 -15.03 5.08 29.97
CA ASP A 570 -14.04 4.10 29.52
C ASP A 570 -12.75 4.20 30.36
N ASP A 571 -12.05 3.09 30.54
CA ASP A 571 -10.89 2.98 31.43
C ASP A 571 -9.56 3.41 30.79
N THR A 572 -9.58 3.94 29.55
CA THR A 572 -8.38 4.36 28.81
C THR A 572 -7.52 5.42 29.52
N CYS A 573 -8.10 6.47 30.11
CA CYS A 573 -7.27 7.49 30.80
C CYS A 573 -6.51 6.88 31.99
N MET A 574 -7.16 6.03 32.77
CA MET A 574 -6.55 5.25 33.85
C MET A 574 -5.47 4.28 33.33
N LYS A 575 -5.77 3.51 32.26
CA LYS A 575 -4.81 2.60 31.61
C LYS A 575 -3.55 3.33 31.16
N VAL A 576 -3.70 4.38 30.34
CA VAL A 576 -2.57 5.13 29.76
C VAL A 576 -1.69 5.70 30.86
N ALA A 577 -2.29 6.30 31.89
CA ALA A 577 -1.56 6.79 33.06
C ALA A 577 -0.77 5.66 33.77
N LEU A 578 -1.40 4.53 34.06
CA LEU A 578 -0.77 3.39 34.77
C LEU A 578 0.33 2.69 33.94
N TYR A 579 0.16 2.58 32.63
CA TYR A 579 1.20 2.01 31.77
C TYR A 579 2.41 2.96 31.64
N ILE A 580 2.21 4.28 31.58
CA ILE A 580 3.31 5.25 31.64
C ILE A 580 4.00 5.17 33.01
N VAL A 581 3.26 5.17 34.11
CA VAL A 581 3.78 4.95 35.48
C VAL A 581 4.63 3.68 35.56
N ASN A 582 4.18 2.58 34.93
CA ASN A 582 4.93 1.33 34.88
C ASN A 582 6.24 1.41 34.08
N GLY A 583 6.39 2.43 33.23
CA GLY A 583 7.63 2.77 32.53
C GLY A 583 8.54 3.76 33.24
N LEU A 584 8.21 4.24 34.45
CA LEU A 584 9.02 5.23 35.18
C LEU A 584 9.68 4.64 36.44
N GLU A 585 10.99 4.87 36.59
CA GLU A 585 11.78 4.31 37.69
C GLU A 585 11.47 4.96 39.04
N SER A 586 11.33 6.29 39.08
CA SER A 586 10.92 7.09 40.25
C SER A 586 10.62 8.54 39.83
N GLY A 587 10.38 9.44 40.79
CA GLY A 587 10.26 10.88 40.55
C GLY A 587 8.83 11.43 40.52
N VAL A 588 8.74 12.76 40.44
CA VAL A 588 7.48 13.54 40.54
C VAL A 588 6.48 13.15 39.46
N ALA A 589 6.94 12.87 38.24
CA ALA A 589 6.11 12.41 37.13
C ALA A 589 5.35 11.12 37.47
N ARG A 590 6.03 10.13 38.06
CA ARG A 590 5.42 8.85 38.44
C ARG A 590 4.35 9.03 39.53
N GLN A 591 4.62 9.89 40.51
CA GLN A 591 3.65 10.18 41.57
C GLN A 591 2.41 10.90 41.00
N ALA A 592 2.59 11.98 40.26
CA ALA A 592 1.48 12.76 39.72
C ALA A 592 0.61 11.96 38.72
N LEU A 593 1.23 11.09 37.90
CA LEU A 593 0.49 10.18 37.02
C LEU A 593 -0.23 9.06 37.77
N LEU A 594 0.31 8.59 38.91
CA LEU A 594 -0.38 7.63 39.77
C LEU A 594 -1.59 8.26 40.47
N GLU A 595 -1.41 9.45 41.06
CA GLU A 595 -2.51 10.23 41.65
C GLU A 595 -3.63 10.46 40.61
N LYS A 596 -3.25 10.81 39.37
CA LYS A 596 -4.18 10.96 38.25
C LYS A 596 -4.87 9.65 37.85
N ALA A 597 -4.14 8.54 37.84
CA ALA A 597 -4.73 7.22 37.58
C ALA A 597 -5.74 6.82 38.66
N VAL A 598 -5.45 7.12 39.93
CA VAL A 598 -6.39 6.91 41.04
C VAL A 598 -7.63 7.80 40.86
N GLU A 599 -7.46 9.06 40.49
CA GLU A 599 -8.57 9.99 40.22
C GLU A 599 -9.51 9.46 39.12
N GLU A 600 -8.97 8.96 38.01
CA GLU A 600 -9.75 8.35 36.93
C GLU A 600 -10.37 7.00 37.33
N ALA A 601 -9.68 6.18 38.14
CA ALA A 601 -10.21 4.92 38.64
C ALA A 601 -11.50 5.10 39.45
N LEU A 602 -11.62 6.21 40.19
CA LEU A 602 -12.81 6.56 40.98
C LEU A 602 -14.01 7.00 40.12
N ARG A 603 -13.81 7.34 38.83
CA ARG A 603 -14.87 7.68 37.87
C ARG A 603 -15.49 6.47 37.19
N LEU A 604 -14.86 5.29 37.32
CA LEU A 604 -15.33 4.06 36.71
C LEU A 604 -16.37 3.36 37.59
N ARG A 605 -17.35 2.71 36.97
CA ARG A 605 -18.25 1.81 37.70
C ARG A 605 -17.48 0.61 38.27
N PRO A 606 -17.91 0.04 39.41
CA PRO A 606 -17.27 -1.13 40.03
C PRO A 606 -17.02 -2.31 39.09
N ASP A 607 -17.96 -2.60 38.17
CA ASP A 607 -17.84 -3.69 37.19
C ASP A 607 -16.73 -3.41 36.16
N LYS A 608 -16.59 -2.17 35.72
CA LYS A 608 -15.56 -1.73 34.75
C LYS A 608 -14.19 -1.64 35.40
N LEU A 609 -14.11 -1.07 36.60
CA LEU A 609 -12.85 -0.97 37.35
C LEU A 609 -12.24 -2.35 37.62
N CYS A 610 -13.03 -3.30 38.15
CA CYS A 610 -12.55 -4.65 38.44
C CYS A 610 -12.26 -5.49 37.19
N SER A 611 -12.92 -5.23 36.05
CA SER A 611 -12.65 -5.94 34.79
C SER A 611 -11.57 -5.28 33.92
N SER A 612 -11.06 -4.11 34.34
CA SER A 612 -9.96 -3.42 33.66
C SER A 612 -8.68 -4.26 33.64
N LYS A 613 -8.03 -4.33 32.47
CA LYS A 613 -6.70 -4.93 32.33
C LYS A 613 -5.60 -4.17 33.10
N ALA A 614 -5.86 -2.92 33.51
CA ALA A 614 -4.92 -2.11 34.28
C ALA A 614 -5.15 -2.17 35.80
N VAL A 615 -6.17 -2.91 36.29
CA VAL A 615 -6.43 -3.05 37.74
C VAL A 615 -5.22 -3.66 38.49
N ASP A 616 -4.47 -4.54 37.83
CA ASP A 616 -3.22 -5.09 38.36
C ASP A 616 -2.15 -4.01 38.60
N LEU A 617 -1.93 -3.14 37.61
CA LEU A 617 -1.00 -2.02 37.70
C LEU A 617 -1.45 -0.99 38.75
N LEU A 618 -2.77 -0.74 38.87
CA LEU A 618 -3.32 0.14 39.91
C LEU A 618 -2.98 -0.40 41.30
N CYS A 619 -3.19 -1.70 41.53
CA CYS A 619 -2.86 -2.37 42.79
C CYS A 619 -1.35 -2.37 43.06
N LYS A 620 -0.54 -2.73 42.06
CA LYS A 620 0.93 -2.71 42.13
C LYS A 620 1.47 -1.35 42.57
N TRP A 621 1.09 -0.29 41.85
CA TRP A 621 1.70 1.02 42.03
C TRP A 621 1.18 1.78 43.25
N THR A 622 -0.06 1.53 43.68
CA THR A 622 -0.55 2.04 44.98
C THR A 622 0.07 1.30 46.17
N ILE A 623 0.37 0.00 46.07
CA ILE A 623 1.15 -0.70 47.12
C ILE A 623 2.58 -0.15 47.19
N GLN A 624 3.22 0.06 46.04
CA GLN A 624 4.60 0.52 45.94
C GLN A 624 4.78 2.03 46.12
N SER A 625 3.71 2.81 46.22
CA SER A 625 3.80 4.25 46.48
C SER A 625 4.24 4.53 47.93
N GLY A 626 5.06 5.58 48.09
CA GLY A 626 5.33 6.18 49.40
C GLY A 626 4.18 7.06 49.89
N ASP A 627 3.26 7.45 49.01
CA ASP A 627 2.01 8.10 49.37
C ASP A 627 0.98 7.05 49.83
N LYS A 628 0.58 7.16 51.10
CA LYS A 628 -0.46 6.34 51.71
C LYS A 628 -1.86 6.72 51.22
N THR A 629 -2.10 7.98 50.84
CA THR A 629 -3.44 8.50 50.53
C THR A 629 -4.01 7.89 49.25
N SER A 630 -3.19 7.69 48.21
CA SER A 630 -3.55 6.97 46.99
C SER A 630 -3.98 5.52 47.29
N PHE A 631 -3.22 4.82 48.13
CA PHE A 631 -3.55 3.44 48.54
C PHE A 631 -4.84 3.38 49.35
N ASP A 632 -4.97 4.19 50.41
CA ASP A 632 -6.14 4.20 51.29
C ASP A 632 -7.42 4.55 50.50
N THR A 633 -7.31 5.46 49.53
CA THR A 633 -8.39 5.83 48.62
C THR A 633 -8.86 4.66 47.77
N VAL A 634 -7.96 4.02 47.01
CA VAL A 634 -8.29 2.85 46.16
C VAL A 634 -8.82 1.68 47.00
N ALA A 635 -8.20 1.41 48.15
CA ALA A 635 -8.65 0.37 49.06
C ALA A 635 -10.04 0.66 49.66
N SER A 636 -10.38 1.93 49.93
CA SER A 636 -11.72 2.33 50.40
C SER A 636 -12.80 2.08 49.34
N THR A 637 -12.46 2.25 48.06
CA THR A 637 -13.34 1.95 46.93
C THR A 637 -13.54 0.45 46.78
N PHE A 638 -12.47 -0.36 46.78
CA PHE A 638 -12.58 -1.82 46.75
C PHE A 638 -13.34 -2.39 47.97
N LYS A 639 -13.23 -1.75 49.14
CA LYS A 639 -14.08 -2.03 50.32
C LYS A 639 -15.57 -1.71 50.14
N GLN A 640 -16.01 -1.14 49.03
CA GLN A 640 -17.43 -0.89 48.73
C GLN A 640 -17.98 -1.76 47.60
N ILE A 641 -17.11 -2.41 46.82
CA ILE A 641 -17.49 -3.27 45.70
C ILE A 641 -18.09 -4.61 46.19
N ASP A 642 -19.05 -5.14 45.42
CA ASP A 642 -19.60 -6.50 45.59
C ASP A 642 -18.46 -7.54 45.58
N PRO A 643 -18.32 -8.39 46.64
CA PRO A 643 -17.30 -9.44 46.68
C PRO A 643 -17.24 -10.36 45.45
N LYS A 644 -18.35 -10.53 44.72
CA LYS A 644 -18.40 -11.27 43.44
C LYS A 644 -17.43 -10.71 42.39
N LEU A 645 -17.21 -9.40 42.38
CA LEU A 645 -16.35 -8.71 41.40
C LEU A 645 -14.88 -8.58 41.86
N LEU A 646 -14.56 -8.90 43.12
CA LEU A 646 -13.25 -8.63 43.70
C LEU A 646 -12.12 -9.60 43.27
N GLN A 647 -12.40 -10.66 42.52
CA GLN A 647 -11.38 -11.66 42.14
C GLN A 647 -10.10 -11.03 41.54
N PRO A 648 -10.16 -10.17 40.50
CA PRO A 648 -8.93 -9.63 39.89
C PRO A 648 -8.16 -8.71 40.84
N VAL A 649 -8.87 -8.01 41.72
CA VAL A 649 -8.29 -7.14 42.75
C VAL A 649 -7.53 -7.94 43.79
N VAL A 650 -8.11 -9.04 44.30
CA VAL A 650 -7.45 -9.88 45.30
C VAL A 650 -6.32 -10.71 44.68
N GLU A 651 -6.44 -11.12 43.42
CA GLU A 651 -5.32 -11.73 42.66
C GLU A 651 -4.16 -10.75 42.48
N ALA A 652 -4.42 -9.49 42.13
CA ALA A 652 -3.38 -8.46 42.01
C ALA A 652 -2.74 -8.11 43.36
N PHE A 653 -3.53 -7.89 44.41
CA PHE A 653 -3.00 -7.68 45.76
C PHE A 653 -2.21 -8.88 46.28
N SER A 654 -2.64 -10.11 45.97
CA SER A 654 -1.86 -11.32 46.21
C SER A 654 -0.50 -11.21 45.51
N GLN A 655 -0.45 -10.93 44.20
CA GLN A 655 0.83 -10.83 43.49
C GLN A 655 1.78 -9.75 44.09
N HIS A 656 1.29 -8.53 44.29
CA HIS A 656 2.14 -7.37 44.62
C HIS A 656 2.40 -7.16 46.13
N ALA A 657 1.63 -7.78 47.03
CA ALA A 657 1.93 -7.79 48.47
C ALA A 657 2.88 -8.93 48.89
N THR A 658 3.60 -9.55 47.94
CA THR A 658 4.66 -10.51 48.23
C THR A 658 5.79 -9.84 49.03
N GLY A 659 5.94 -10.20 50.30
CA GLY A 659 7.02 -9.68 51.16
C GLY A 659 6.71 -8.40 51.92
N MET A 660 5.46 -7.92 51.96
CA MET A 660 5.04 -6.92 52.95
C MET A 660 5.08 -7.52 54.36
N ASP A 661 5.50 -6.74 55.35
CA ASP A 661 5.45 -7.13 56.77
C ASP A 661 3.98 -7.24 57.22
N ALA A 662 3.67 -8.22 58.07
CA ALA A 662 2.35 -8.37 58.66
C ALA A 662 1.97 -7.18 59.58
N SER A 663 2.96 -6.39 60.01
CA SER A 663 2.77 -5.12 60.74
C SER A 663 2.52 -3.89 59.84
N ASP A 664 2.62 -3.99 58.51
CA ASP A 664 2.28 -2.88 57.61
C ASP A 664 0.75 -2.68 57.59
N GLU A 665 0.29 -1.48 57.94
CA GLU A 665 -1.13 -1.13 57.96
C GLU A 665 -1.83 -1.39 56.61
N ARG A 666 -1.10 -1.26 55.49
CA ARG A 666 -1.60 -1.55 54.14
C ARG A 666 -1.86 -3.04 53.95
N PHE A 667 -1.03 -3.90 54.53
CA PHE A 667 -1.23 -5.36 54.49
C PHE A 667 -2.51 -5.74 55.26
N ALA A 668 -2.75 -5.17 56.43
CA ALA A 668 -4.00 -5.36 57.17
C ALA A 668 -5.24 -4.90 56.38
N VAL A 669 -5.12 -3.80 55.62
CA VAL A 669 -6.18 -3.33 54.71
C VAL A 669 -6.42 -4.33 53.57
N ILE A 670 -5.37 -4.88 52.94
CA ILE A 670 -5.50 -5.92 51.90
C ILE A 670 -6.19 -7.18 52.45
N VAL A 671 -5.77 -7.67 53.63
CA VAL A 671 -6.39 -8.82 54.31
C VAL A 671 -7.89 -8.58 54.53
N SER A 672 -8.31 -7.36 54.89
CA SER A 672 -9.74 -7.06 55.08
C SER A 672 -10.58 -7.14 53.78
N ILE A 673 -9.97 -6.86 52.62
CA ILE A 673 -10.62 -7.00 51.30
C ILE A 673 -10.64 -8.47 50.87
N ALA A 674 -9.52 -9.18 51.03
CA ALA A 674 -9.42 -10.61 50.75
C ALA A 674 -10.41 -11.44 51.59
N LYS A 675 -10.57 -11.11 52.88
CA LYS A 675 -11.51 -11.77 53.78
C LYS A 675 -12.96 -11.71 53.27
N ARG A 676 -13.41 -10.56 52.77
CA ARG A 676 -14.76 -10.43 52.18
C ARG A 676 -14.95 -11.31 50.94
N ARG A 677 -13.91 -11.46 50.12
CA ARG A 677 -13.93 -12.40 48.99
C ARG A 677 -14.00 -13.85 49.49
N CYS A 678 -13.27 -14.20 50.55
CA CYS A 678 -13.31 -15.54 51.16
C CYS A 678 -14.69 -15.85 51.77
N GLU A 679 -15.31 -14.91 52.48
CA GLU A 679 -16.67 -15.05 53.04
C GLU A 679 -17.69 -15.33 51.92
N TRP A 680 -17.67 -14.54 50.85
CA TRP A 680 -18.54 -14.76 49.68
C TRP A 680 -18.26 -16.09 48.97
N LEU A 681 -16.98 -16.47 48.80
CA LEU A 681 -16.60 -17.76 48.23
C LEU A 681 -17.10 -18.93 49.08
N ASN A 682 -16.99 -18.85 50.40
CA ASN A 682 -17.54 -19.87 51.31
C ASN A 682 -19.05 -20.04 51.11
N ASP A 683 -19.81 -18.94 51.01
CA ASP A 683 -21.26 -19.01 50.74
C ASP A 683 -21.55 -19.66 49.38
N GLN A 684 -20.75 -19.35 48.34
CA GLN A 684 -20.85 -20.04 47.04
C GLN A 684 -20.50 -21.53 47.13
N LEU A 685 -19.47 -21.91 47.90
CA LEU A 685 -19.06 -23.30 48.10
C LEU A 685 -20.17 -24.11 48.81
N GLN A 686 -20.84 -23.52 49.80
CA GLN A 686 -21.99 -24.13 50.47
C GLN A 686 -23.21 -24.27 49.55
N ALA A 687 -23.46 -23.26 48.70
CA ALA A 687 -24.57 -23.29 47.74
C ALA A 687 -24.36 -24.32 46.62
N LEU A 688 -23.14 -24.37 46.05
CA LEU A 688 -22.76 -25.22 44.91
C LEU A 688 -22.34 -26.64 45.31
N GLY A 689 -21.93 -26.86 46.57
CA GLY A 689 -21.45 -28.14 47.09
C GLY A 689 -22.53 -29.21 47.29
N LYS A 690 -23.77 -28.95 46.86
CA LYS A 690 -24.89 -29.90 46.96
C LYS A 690 -24.67 -31.10 46.03
N PRO A 691 -25.08 -32.33 46.44
CA PRO A 691 -24.99 -33.50 45.59
C PRO A 691 -25.88 -33.38 44.34
N PHE A 692 -25.60 -34.19 43.33
CA PHE A 692 -26.35 -34.19 42.07
C PHE A 692 -27.85 -34.44 42.29
N SER A 693 -28.68 -33.53 41.77
CA SER A 693 -30.14 -33.68 41.66
C SER A 693 -30.58 -33.45 40.22
N TRP A 694 -31.71 -34.04 39.85
CA TRP A 694 -32.44 -33.71 38.62
C TRP A 694 -33.35 -32.49 38.78
N GLU A 695 -33.55 -32.00 40.00
CA GLU A 695 -34.23 -30.74 40.27
C GLU A 695 -33.37 -29.57 39.78
N LEU A 696 -33.98 -28.66 39.03
CA LEU A 696 -33.36 -27.42 38.56
C LEU A 696 -34.20 -26.26 39.14
N PRO A 697 -34.05 -25.90 40.44
CA PRO A 697 -35.05 -25.13 41.18
C PRO A 697 -35.38 -23.76 40.55
N ASP A 698 -34.36 -23.11 39.98
CA ASP A 698 -34.45 -21.79 39.37
C ASP A 698 -34.69 -21.84 37.85
N ALA A 699 -34.93 -23.03 37.28
CA ALA A 699 -35.16 -23.20 35.85
C ALA A 699 -36.33 -22.33 35.36
N TYR A 700 -36.12 -21.65 34.24
CA TYR A 700 -37.13 -20.79 33.61
C TYR A 700 -37.48 -21.29 32.22
N PHE A 701 -38.77 -21.47 31.95
CA PHE A 701 -39.30 -21.93 30.67
C PHE A 701 -40.57 -21.15 30.31
N PRO A 702 -40.44 -20.05 29.54
CA PRO A 702 -41.51 -19.05 29.41
C PRO A 702 -42.76 -19.51 28.63
N ASP A 703 -42.66 -20.60 27.86
CA ASP A 703 -43.72 -21.04 26.93
C ASP A 703 -44.72 -22.03 27.54
N ASN A 704 -44.40 -22.68 28.66
CA ASN A 704 -45.31 -23.62 29.31
C ASN A 704 -44.98 -23.84 30.80
N ALA A 705 -45.90 -23.43 31.68
CA ALA A 705 -45.73 -23.54 33.13
C ALA A 705 -45.59 -25.00 33.63
N LYS A 706 -46.21 -25.99 32.96
CA LYS A 706 -46.04 -27.41 33.33
C LYS A 706 -44.66 -27.95 32.95
N VAL A 707 -44.09 -27.47 31.83
CA VAL A 707 -42.69 -27.77 31.46
C VAL A 707 -41.72 -27.12 32.45
N GLN A 708 -41.97 -25.87 32.87
CA GLN A 708 -41.18 -25.22 33.91
C GLN A 708 -41.25 -25.99 35.24
N ALA A 709 -42.45 -26.41 35.66
CA ALA A 709 -42.65 -27.22 36.88
C ALA A 709 -41.91 -28.56 36.79
N PHE A 710 -41.96 -29.25 35.64
CA PHE A 710 -41.15 -30.45 35.40
C PHE A 710 -39.65 -30.17 35.53
N LEU A 711 -39.14 -29.07 34.95
CA LEU A 711 -37.72 -28.73 35.05
C LEU A 711 -37.28 -28.54 36.50
N ARG A 712 -38.13 -27.92 37.32
CA ARG A 712 -37.90 -27.70 38.76
C ARG A 712 -38.07 -28.96 39.62
N GLY A 713 -38.92 -29.91 39.21
CA GLY A 713 -39.18 -31.17 39.94
C GLY A 713 -38.12 -32.26 39.75
N PRO A 714 -38.26 -33.43 40.41
CA PRO A 714 -37.22 -34.46 40.47
C PRO A 714 -37.12 -35.36 39.22
N ASP A 715 -38.11 -35.33 38.32
CA ASP A 715 -38.14 -36.23 37.17
C ASP A 715 -37.03 -35.93 36.14
N ALA A 716 -36.34 -36.97 35.66
CA ALA A 716 -35.29 -36.82 34.65
C ALA A 716 -35.85 -36.58 33.23
N SER A 717 -37.10 -36.97 32.94
CA SER A 717 -37.72 -36.81 31.63
C SER A 717 -39.24 -36.70 31.68
N MET A 718 -39.85 -35.93 30.78
CA MET A 718 -41.30 -35.89 30.55
C MET A 718 -41.65 -36.02 29.07
N LYS A 719 -42.88 -36.45 28.76
CA LYS A 719 -43.49 -36.28 27.44
C LYS A 719 -44.50 -35.13 27.49
N THR A 720 -44.59 -34.33 26.44
CA THR A 720 -45.55 -33.21 26.36
C THR A 720 -47.00 -33.64 26.11
N VAL A 721 -47.32 -34.94 26.11
CA VAL A 721 -48.68 -35.46 25.92
C VAL A 721 -49.59 -34.92 27.02
N GLY A 722 -50.73 -34.32 26.66
CA GLY A 722 -51.63 -33.65 27.63
C GLY A 722 -51.09 -32.31 28.21
N VAL A 723 -49.89 -31.89 27.80
CA VAL A 723 -49.25 -30.63 28.22
C VAL A 723 -49.17 -29.62 27.07
N ARG A 724 -48.94 -30.10 25.84
CA ARG A 724 -48.96 -29.31 24.60
C ARG A 724 -49.42 -30.18 23.43
N GLN A 725 -50.38 -29.69 22.66
CA GLN A 725 -50.87 -30.36 21.45
C GLN A 725 -50.04 -29.95 20.23
N PHE A 726 -49.87 -30.88 19.28
CA PHE A 726 -49.14 -30.65 18.04
C PHE A 726 -49.89 -31.22 16.84
N ASN A 727 -50.18 -30.36 15.86
CA ASN A 727 -50.82 -30.68 14.57
C ASN A 727 -50.00 -31.64 13.65
N GLY A 728 -48.99 -32.34 14.17
CA GLY A 728 -48.09 -33.20 13.42
C GLY A 728 -46.62 -33.14 13.88
N VAL A 729 -45.85 -34.17 13.54
CA VAL A 729 -44.42 -34.32 13.89
C VAL A 729 -43.57 -33.13 13.42
N ARG A 730 -43.93 -32.50 12.30
CA ARG A 730 -43.26 -31.27 11.82
C ARG A 730 -43.42 -30.11 12.80
N HIS A 731 -44.58 -29.96 13.44
CA HIS A 731 -44.80 -28.93 14.46
C HIS A 731 -44.03 -29.25 15.75
N ALA A 732 -44.04 -30.51 16.20
CA ALA A 732 -43.22 -30.98 17.32
C ALA A 732 -41.71 -30.74 17.09
N ARG A 733 -41.21 -31.01 15.88
CA ARG A 733 -39.82 -30.76 15.49
C ARG A 733 -39.47 -29.27 15.44
N ASN A 734 -40.36 -28.42 14.92
CA ASN A 734 -40.16 -26.97 14.94
C ASN A 734 -40.11 -26.43 16.38
N TYR A 735 -40.92 -26.98 17.28
CA TYR A 735 -40.91 -26.63 18.71
C TYR A 735 -39.59 -27.04 19.38
N ALA A 736 -39.15 -28.29 19.20
CA ALA A 736 -37.85 -28.75 19.67
C ALA A 736 -36.71 -27.84 19.16
N ASN A 737 -36.67 -27.56 17.85
CA ASN A 737 -35.66 -26.70 17.24
C ASN A 737 -35.68 -25.26 17.77
N LYS A 738 -36.85 -24.70 18.10
CA LYS A 738 -36.95 -23.35 18.69
C LYS A 738 -36.23 -23.28 20.03
N TRP A 739 -36.52 -24.23 20.93
CA TRP A 739 -36.00 -24.23 22.30
C TRP A 739 -34.59 -24.82 22.43
N MET A 740 -34.13 -25.62 21.46
CA MET A 740 -32.72 -26.02 21.37
C MET A 740 -31.79 -24.94 20.78
N ARG A 741 -32.35 -23.89 20.15
CA ARG A 741 -31.57 -22.74 19.63
C ARG A 741 -31.48 -21.56 20.62
N GLY A 742 -32.41 -21.46 21.56
CA GLY A 742 -32.41 -20.41 22.59
C GLY A 742 -31.50 -20.76 23.77
N GLN A 743 -31.07 -19.74 24.51
CA GLN A 743 -30.36 -19.93 25.77
C GLN A 743 -31.28 -20.61 26.80
N GLN A 744 -30.81 -21.69 27.42
CA GLN A 744 -31.53 -22.37 28.50
C GLN A 744 -31.16 -21.70 29.83
N ILE A 745 -32.14 -21.07 30.48
CA ILE A 745 -31.92 -20.25 31.68
C ILE A 745 -32.06 -21.13 32.92
N ASN A 746 -30.97 -21.24 33.69
CA ASN A 746 -30.85 -22.06 34.91
C ASN A 746 -31.28 -23.52 34.71
N ALA A 747 -31.08 -24.07 33.52
CA ALA A 747 -31.52 -25.41 33.16
C ALA A 747 -30.61 -26.04 32.09
N SER A 748 -30.63 -27.38 32.01
CA SER A 748 -30.14 -28.08 30.83
C SER A 748 -31.04 -29.24 30.46
N TYR A 749 -31.52 -29.25 29.21
CA TYR A 749 -32.39 -30.29 28.66
C TYR A 749 -32.20 -30.48 27.14
N THR A 750 -32.56 -31.66 26.65
CA THR A 750 -32.76 -31.97 25.22
C THR A 750 -34.25 -32.16 24.90
N LEU A 751 -34.59 -31.99 23.62
CA LEU A 751 -35.96 -32.07 23.11
C LEU A 751 -36.01 -33.01 21.90
N GLU A 752 -36.64 -34.18 22.09
CA GLU A 752 -36.75 -35.23 21.07
C GLU A 752 -38.19 -35.33 20.54
N PRO A 753 -38.48 -34.90 19.31
CA PRO A 753 -39.82 -34.94 18.72
C PRO A 753 -40.17 -36.32 18.14
N ASP A 754 -41.35 -36.83 18.45
CA ASP A 754 -41.81 -38.18 18.08
C ASP A 754 -43.35 -38.24 17.83
N GLY A 755 -43.86 -39.40 17.42
CA GLY A 755 -45.28 -39.71 17.21
C GLY A 755 -45.73 -39.62 15.74
N ARG A 756 -47.05 -39.56 15.50
CA ARG A 756 -47.64 -39.41 14.16
C ARG A 756 -49.00 -38.69 14.23
N GLY A 757 -49.29 -37.84 13.24
CA GLY A 757 -50.55 -37.10 13.18
C GLY A 757 -50.77 -36.23 14.42
N GLN A 758 -52.00 -36.22 14.95
CA GLN A 758 -52.36 -35.50 16.18
C GLN A 758 -51.75 -36.11 17.46
N SER A 759 -51.19 -37.32 17.38
CA SER A 759 -50.45 -37.98 18.48
C SER A 759 -48.96 -37.63 18.48
N ALA A 760 -48.56 -36.52 17.84
CA ALA A 760 -47.20 -36.02 17.87
C ALA A 760 -46.89 -35.36 19.22
N TYR A 761 -45.69 -35.57 19.75
CA TYR A 761 -45.25 -35.04 21.03
C TYR A 761 -43.74 -34.76 21.03
N VAL A 762 -43.25 -34.14 22.10
CA VAL A 762 -41.82 -33.96 22.36
C VAL A 762 -41.50 -34.60 23.70
N THR A 763 -40.41 -35.37 23.74
CA THR A 763 -39.80 -35.85 24.99
C THR A 763 -38.78 -34.82 25.43
N ILE A 764 -38.94 -34.30 26.65
CA ILE A 764 -37.98 -33.39 27.29
C ILE A 764 -37.15 -34.25 28.24
N LYS A 765 -35.82 -34.29 28.06
CA LYS A 765 -34.90 -34.99 28.96
C LYS A 765 -33.95 -33.99 29.57
N LYS A 766 -33.78 -33.98 30.88
CA LYS A 766 -32.76 -33.16 31.54
C LYS A 766 -31.37 -33.71 31.23
N THR A 767 -30.37 -32.85 31.21
CA THR A 767 -28.97 -33.27 31.05
C THR A 767 -28.14 -32.89 32.27
N ARG A 768 -27.01 -33.58 32.45
CA ARG A 768 -26.04 -33.26 33.50
C ARG A 768 -25.23 -31.99 33.24
N ALA A 769 -25.29 -31.39 32.03
CA ALA A 769 -24.40 -30.29 31.66
C ALA A 769 -24.49 -29.09 32.60
N TRP A 770 -25.69 -28.73 33.07
CA TRP A 770 -25.89 -27.67 34.07
C TRP A 770 -25.13 -27.99 35.37
N PHE A 771 -25.29 -29.20 35.91
CA PHE A 771 -24.57 -29.64 37.11
C PHE A 771 -23.05 -29.74 36.89
N SER A 772 -22.61 -30.21 35.72
CA SER A 772 -21.18 -30.25 35.36
C SER A 772 -20.55 -28.86 35.31
N GLU A 773 -21.27 -27.84 34.83
CA GLU A 773 -20.83 -26.45 34.88
C GLU A 773 -20.77 -25.92 36.32
N HIS A 774 -21.72 -26.30 37.18
CA HIS A 774 -21.71 -25.95 38.60
C HIS A 774 -20.54 -26.61 39.34
N GLN A 775 -20.22 -27.87 39.03
CA GLN A 775 -19.04 -28.56 39.55
C GLN A 775 -17.72 -27.94 39.08
N LYS A 776 -17.66 -27.42 37.84
CA LYS A 776 -16.49 -26.67 37.34
C LYS A 776 -16.28 -25.38 38.16
N LYS A 777 -17.35 -24.58 38.34
CA LYS A 777 -17.33 -23.37 39.17
C LYS A 777 -17.00 -23.65 40.64
N LEU A 778 -17.52 -24.75 41.20
CA LEU A 778 -17.18 -25.22 42.54
C LEU A 778 -15.68 -25.49 42.68
N LEU A 779 -15.04 -26.12 41.69
CA LEU A 779 -13.59 -26.39 41.69
C LEU A 779 -12.78 -25.10 41.54
N GLU A 780 -13.22 -24.18 40.67
CA GLU A 780 -12.61 -22.84 40.50
C GLU A 780 -12.64 -22.06 41.82
N TYR A 781 -13.82 -21.90 42.42
CA TYR A 781 -13.98 -21.20 43.72
C TYR A 781 -13.25 -21.90 44.87
N LYS A 782 -13.18 -23.25 44.88
CA LYS A 782 -12.43 -23.99 45.92
C LYS A 782 -10.92 -23.76 45.78
N THR A 783 -10.43 -23.64 44.55
CA THR A 783 -9.02 -23.35 44.26
C THR A 783 -8.68 -21.91 44.69
N GLU A 784 -9.54 -20.95 44.33
CA GLU A 784 -9.40 -19.55 44.75
C GLU A 784 -9.43 -19.43 46.29
N PHE A 785 -10.46 -19.98 46.95
CA PHE A 785 -10.61 -19.94 48.40
C PHE A 785 -9.39 -20.50 49.13
N ASN A 786 -8.90 -21.68 48.74
CA ASN A 786 -7.72 -22.28 49.36
C ASN A 786 -6.45 -21.41 49.19
N LEU A 787 -6.28 -20.76 48.03
CA LEU A 787 -5.15 -19.89 47.75
C LEU A 787 -5.21 -18.60 48.59
N LEU A 788 -6.40 -18.02 48.75
CA LEU A 788 -6.62 -16.84 49.60
C LEU A 788 -6.47 -17.17 51.09
N SER A 789 -7.05 -18.27 51.57
CA SER A 789 -6.91 -18.76 52.94
C SER A 789 -5.44 -18.99 53.32
N THR A 790 -4.71 -19.78 52.53
CA THR A 790 -3.28 -20.06 52.77
C THR A 790 -2.45 -18.77 52.85
N ARG A 791 -2.84 -17.73 52.11
CA ARG A 791 -2.08 -16.49 52.01
C ARG A 791 -2.43 -15.43 53.06
N PHE A 792 -3.70 -15.32 53.44
CA PHE A 792 -4.20 -14.22 54.26
C PHE A 792 -4.78 -14.67 55.61
N GLU A 793 -5.16 -15.95 55.79
CA GLU A 793 -5.62 -16.45 57.10
C GLU A 793 -4.46 -16.85 58.02
N ASP A 794 -3.38 -17.43 57.51
CA ASP A 794 -2.20 -17.79 58.35
C ASP A 794 -1.53 -16.53 58.96
N ALA A 795 -1.59 -15.38 58.26
CA ALA A 795 -1.18 -14.09 58.82
C ALA A 795 -2.17 -13.50 59.85
N SER A 796 -3.44 -13.93 59.82
CA SER A 796 -4.48 -13.51 60.76
C SER A 796 -4.50 -14.34 62.06
N ALA A 797 -3.69 -15.40 62.16
CA ALA A 797 -3.65 -16.32 63.30
C ALA A 797 -3.27 -15.68 64.65
N GLY A 798 -2.89 -14.40 64.67
CA GLY A 798 -2.80 -13.58 65.88
C GLY A 798 -4.16 -13.25 66.53
N ILE A 799 -5.29 -13.45 65.84
CA ILE A 799 -6.64 -13.21 66.38
C ILE A 799 -7.51 -14.47 66.23
N SER A 800 -7.50 -15.26 67.30
CA SER A 800 -8.28 -16.49 67.53
C SER A 800 -9.64 -16.60 66.83
N SER A 801 -9.80 -17.63 65.99
CA SER A 801 -11.03 -18.47 66.01
C SER A 801 -10.72 -19.93 65.63
N LYS A 802 -11.58 -20.86 66.07
CA LYS A 802 -11.29 -22.31 66.09
C LYS A 802 -11.60 -22.99 64.76
N ARG A 803 -10.67 -23.80 64.23
CA ARG A 803 -10.97 -24.78 63.16
C ARG A 803 -11.99 -25.81 63.64
N ALA A 804 -13.11 -25.93 62.94
CA ALA A 804 -13.95 -27.13 62.98
C ALA A 804 -13.38 -28.16 61.99
N ARG A 805 -13.24 -29.42 62.43
CA ARG A 805 -12.96 -30.55 61.53
C ARG A 805 -14.26 -30.93 60.80
N TYR A 806 -14.16 -31.22 59.52
CA TYR A 806 -15.17 -31.98 58.78
C TYR A 806 -14.58 -33.34 58.39
N GLU A 807 -15.34 -34.39 58.66
CA GLU A 807 -15.21 -35.74 58.08
C GLU A 807 -16.00 -35.83 56.76
#